data_AF-A0A9P9EK49-F1
#
_entry.id   AF-A0A9P9EK49-F1
#
_cell.length_a   1.000
_cell.length_b   1.000
_cell.length_c   1.000
_cell.angle_alpha   90.00
_cell.angle_beta   90.00
_cell.angle_gamma   90.00
#
_symmetry.space_group_name_H-M   'P 1'
#
loop_
_entity.id
_entity.type
_entity.pdbx_description
1 polymer ?
#
loop_
_entity_poly.entity_id
_entity_poly.type
_entity_poly.pdbx_seq_one_letter_code
_entity_poly.pdbx_strand_id
1 'polypeptide(L)'
;MLRYRRYRVFVAFAVISLFALYRFGTSKSAWQDPIASTGRSKAHPEDLVAALSRTWRPQVAQETKKLSLDISAAKISQALHTPPPIAPVNRPVDKPPPTLAPKPVAKPAPVAENVETSSYSSIEPIHWSKKTEHYPVPSKSIIPLPTGSAKPIPKIQFAFEKESAAAKADREEKLDAIKTVFKRSWNGYRKFAWLHDEIKPVSNTSRDPFAGWGATLVDALDTLWIMGMTEEFEEAVEAVRKIDFTTTERPDIPLFETTIRYLGGFLAAYDLSERKHKLLLDKALELGEILLSAFDTPNRMPETYYYWRPSFSMNTHRASNRVVLAEIGSLSMEFTRLAQVSGQHKYYDAIARITDYLEEFQNKTRLPGMWPTYIDASGCKRIDYTLIDTPLQAPIAETLGDATIPAAAPTSTELLSPNGRKYKPLDLPDPVVFVAATEKPTAIEPSKESSKAVQPIKESSKAAAPPTTAPTNAQGEQLSPDGHKYKPLDLPSPIVFVAETSKPASKESNKNVQKRQLDLVEDGSPTVDAVASASPTADRPECEDQGFVSSAGSGNEEYTLGGMSDSTYEYLSKEWLLLGGKVDKYRSMYESSMDVVKDNLIFRPMLPNEDDILFSGKLFVGPTKPLIGNGVLEGENAHLTCFAGGMFGMGAKIYNRPEDLEIAKKLTQGCVWSYNMTATGIMPEAFIAVPCENTKSCAWNQTKYWEIIDPDAENRVSSYKLQMDTYNKQMASASAWFEAEMASFTAPPTPATPIRTAAPTKKPNNPAPGPAGMEKRQFMGEGMDPPAIPQQNPAKAIPQHAPHANLMVEGDTEDSVIAPTLPPPTPALPLRSVSPSVSTPSFPSLYSPSPPLTHEEYVNYRIKEDRLPPGVVTVRARNYILRPEAIESVWYMYRITGDPYWRSAGWKMFEAIEKHTAAINGNSAIDDVMSPNPSLNDEMESFWLAETLKYFYLLFADEGVVSLDEWVLNTEAHPFRRPA
;
A
#
# COMPACT_ATOMS: atom_id res chain seq x y z
N MET A 1 30.37 -74.26 11.46
CA MET A 1 29.51 -73.96 10.28
C MET A 1 28.33 -73.11 10.74
N LEU A 2 28.14 -71.85 10.31
CA LEU A 2 26.88 -71.09 10.59
C LEU A 2 26.71 -69.72 9.86
N ARG A 3 27.06 -69.61 8.56
CA ARG A 3 26.84 -68.35 7.78
C ARG A 3 26.12 -68.51 6.42
N TYR A 4 25.18 -69.47 6.32
CA TYR A 4 24.45 -69.75 5.07
C TYR A 4 22.90 -69.62 5.14
N ARG A 5 22.35 -68.96 6.19
CA ARG A 5 20.90 -68.83 6.40
C ARG A 5 20.27 -67.43 6.18
N ARG A 6 21.05 -66.35 6.06
CA ARG A 6 20.47 -64.98 5.87
C ARG A 6 20.18 -64.59 4.41
N TYR A 7 20.92 -65.11 3.42
CA TYR A 7 20.69 -64.77 2.01
C TYR A 7 19.42 -65.37 1.38
N ARG A 8 18.91 -66.49 1.89
CA ARG A 8 17.74 -67.17 1.30
C ARG A 8 16.43 -66.37 1.42
N VAL A 9 16.27 -65.54 2.44
CA VAL A 9 15.05 -64.75 2.64
C VAL A 9 14.96 -63.61 1.62
N PHE A 10 16.06 -62.90 1.37
CA PHE A 10 16.11 -61.83 0.37
C PHE A 10 15.88 -62.35 -1.06
N VAL A 11 16.46 -63.49 -1.43
CA VAL A 11 16.23 -64.10 -2.76
C VAL A 11 14.77 -64.55 -2.90
N ALA A 12 14.15 -65.10 -1.85
CA ALA A 12 12.74 -65.47 -1.89
C ALA A 12 11.82 -64.25 -2.11
N PHE A 13 12.05 -63.14 -1.40
CA PHE A 13 11.30 -61.90 -1.60
C PHE A 13 11.49 -61.32 -3.01
N ALA A 14 12.71 -61.28 -3.53
CA ALA A 14 12.98 -60.78 -4.88
C ALA A 14 12.27 -61.61 -5.97
N VAL A 15 12.25 -62.94 -5.83
CA VAL A 15 11.54 -63.85 -6.76
C VAL A 15 10.02 -63.68 -6.65
N ILE A 16 9.47 -63.49 -5.45
CA ILE A 16 8.03 -63.24 -5.25
C ILE A 16 7.60 -61.91 -5.90
N SER A 17 8.36 -60.83 -5.70
CA SER A 17 8.08 -59.54 -6.34
C SER A 17 8.15 -59.59 -7.88
N LEU A 18 9.13 -60.33 -8.43
CA LEU A 18 9.21 -60.58 -9.87
C LEU A 18 8.01 -61.41 -10.37
N PHE A 19 7.57 -62.43 -9.64
CA PHE A 19 6.38 -63.21 -9.99
C PHE A 19 5.09 -62.39 -9.91
N ALA A 20 4.97 -61.46 -8.95
CA ALA A 20 3.83 -60.55 -8.86
C ALA A 20 3.76 -59.61 -10.07
N LEU A 21 4.86 -58.94 -10.41
CA LEU A 21 4.96 -58.08 -11.59
C LEU A 21 4.70 -58.87 -12.88
N TYR A 22 5.23 -60.08 -13.01
CA TYR A 22 4.98 -60.94 -14.17
C TYR A 22 3.52 -61.36 -14.29
N ARG A 23 2.86 -61.76 -13.19
CA ARG A 23 1.48 -62.29 -13.23
C ARG A 23 0.40 -61.21 -13.38
N PHE A 24 0.66 -59.97 -12.93
CA PHE A 24 -0.24 -58.83 -13.16
C PHE A 24 0.09 -58.07 -14.46
N GLY A 25 1.31 -58.13 -14.97
CA GLY A 25 1.72 -57.52 -16.24
C GLY A 25 1.35 -58.31 -17.51
N THR A 26 0.65 -59.45 -17.40
CA THR A 26 0.43 -60.39 -18.53
C THR A 26 -1.05 -60.75 -18.77
N SER A 27 -1.93 -59.75 -18.82
CA SER A 27 -3.22 -59.87 -19.54
C SER A 27 -3.20 -58.96 -20.78
N LYS A 28 -3.23 -59.56 -21.97
CA LYS A 28 -3.33 -58.86 -23.27
C LYS A 28 -4.62 -59.25 -23.98
N SER A 29 -5.46 -58.27 -24.31
CA SER A 29 -6.19 -58.20 -25.58
C SER A 29 -6.94 -56.87 -25.71
N ALA A 30 -7.21 -56.30 -26.89
CA ALA A 30 -6.55 -56.26 -28.22
C ALA A 30 -7.52 -55.56 -29.20
N TRP A 31 -7.14 -54.80 -30.23
CA TRP A 31 -5.92 -54.04 -30.60
C TRP A 31 -6.31 -53.26 -31.88
N GLN A 32 -5.99 -51.96 -32.01
CA GLN A 32 -5.51 -51.30 -33.25
C GLN A 32 -5.46 -49.77 -33.12
N ASP A 33 -4.31 -49.20 -33.46
CA ASP A 33 -4.06 -47.76 -33.61
C ASP A 33 -4.47 -47.26 -35.02
N PRO A 34 -4.49 -45.94 -35.29
CA PRO A 34 -3.22 -45.31 -35.69
C PRO A 34 -2.98 -43.88 -35.16
N ILE A 35 -1.70 -43.60 -34.91
CA ILE A 35 -0.93 -42.38 -35.24
C ILE A 35 -1.67 -41.01 -35.24
N ALA A 36 -1.16 -40.11 -34.40
CA ALA A 36 -1.30 -38.63 -34.39
C ALA A 36 -2.48 -37.98 -33.63
N SER A 37 -2.32 -36.67 -33.43
CA SER A 37 -3.13 -35.71 -32.64
C SER A 37 -2.99 -35.75 -31.11
N THR A 38 -2.95 -34.55 -30.53
CA THR A 38 -2.98 -34.27 -29.09
C THR A 38 -4.42 -33.97 -28.66
N GLY A 39 -4.82 -34.42 -27.46
CA GLY A 39 -6.21 -34.31 -26.99
C GLY A 39 -6.34 -34.16 -25.48
N ARG A 40 -6.00 -32.98 -24.94
CA ARG A 40 -6.38 -32.60 -23.56
C ARG A 40 -7.84 -32.13 -23.62
N SER A 41 -8.72 -32.66 -22.75
CA SER A 41 -10.14 -32.33 -22.78
C SER A 41 -10.37 -30.82 -22.58
N LYS A 42 -11.15 -30.19 -23.46
CA LYS A 42 -11.47 -28.76 -23.37
C LYS A 42 -12.49 -28.52 -22.26
N ALA A 43 -12.15 -27.69 -21.28
CA ALA A 43 -13.12 -26.85 -20.59
C ALA A 43 -13.33 -25.56 -21.42
N HIS A 44 -14.47 -24.88 -21.26
CA HIS A 44 -14.78 -23.68 -22.04
C HIS A 44 -14.00 -22.44 -21.54
N PRO A 45 -13.59 -21.52 -22.44
CA PRO A 45 -12.94 -20.26 -22.03
C PRO A 45 -13.84 -19.33 -21.19
N GLU A 46 -15.16 -19.49 -21.30
CA GLU A 46 -16.17 -18.62 -20.71
C GLU A 46 -16.05 -18.50 -19.18
N ASP A 47 -15.68 -19.58 -18.46
CA ASP A 47 -15.50 -19.55 -17.01
C ASP A 47 -14.30 -18.69 -16.55
N LEU A 48 -13.25 -18.59 -17.38
CA LEU A 48 -12.08 -17.73 -17.12
C LEU A 48 -12.41 -16.25 -17.36
N VAL A 49 -13.15 -15.95 -18.43
CA VAL A 49 -13.57 -14.58 -18.77
C VAL A 49 -14.66 -14.08 -17.80
N ALA A 50 -15.57 -14.94 -17.35
CA ALA A 50 -16.61 -14.62 -16.37
C ALA A 50 -16.06 -14.26 -14.98
N ALA A 51 -14.87 -14.76 -14.61
CA ALA A 51 -14.19 -14.39 -13.36
C ALA A 51 -13.56 -12.99 -13.44
N LEU A 52 -12.86 -12.69 -14.55
CA LEU A 52 -12.14 -11.42 -14.74
C LEU A 52 -13.10 -10.24 -15.00
N SER A 53 -14.25 -10.49 -15.65
CA SER A 53 -15.26 -9.47 -15.98
C SER A 53 -16.18 -9.06 -14.81
N ARG A 54 -16.09 -9.73 -13.64
CA ARG A 54 -16.98 -9.51 -12.48
C ARG A 54 -16.35 -8.72 -11.34
N THR A 55 -15.42 -7.82 -11.63
CA THR A 55 -14.93 -6.83 -10.66
C THR A 55 -15.90 -5.64 -10.54
N TRP A 56 -16.66 -5.60 -9.45
CA TRP A 56 -17.51 -4.46 -9.10
C TRP A 56 -16.60 -3.24 -8.80
N ARG A 57 -16.83 -2.11 -9.47
CA ARG A 57 -16.05 -0.88 -9.22
C ARG A 57 -16.45 -0.26 -7.87
N PRO A 58 -15.53 -0.05 -6.91
CA PRO A 58 -15.80 0.77 -5.74
C PRO A 58 -15.93 2.25 -6.15
N GLN A 59 -17.01 2.92 -5.74
CA GLN A 59 -17.13 4.38 -5.89
C GLN A 59 -16.42 5.11 -4.75
N VAL A 60 -15.10 5.29 -4.83
CA VAL A 60 -14.34 6.24 -4.00
C VAL A 60 -13.30 6.97 -4.84
N ALA A 61 -13.75 7.86 -5.72
CA ALA A 61 -12.89 8.78 -6.50
C ALA A 61 -13.70 9.92 -7.19
N GLN A 62 -14.68 10.52 -6.51
CA GLN A 62 -15.49 11.62 -7.08
C GLN A 62 -15.76 12.77 -6.10
N GLU A 63 -14.70 13.46 -5.69
CA GLU A 63 -14.65 14.89 -5.39
C GLU A 63 -13.15 15.26 -5.41
N THR A 64 -12.64 16.26 -6.14
CA THR A 64 -13.29 17.32 -6.93
C THR A 64 -12.76 17.36 -8.38
N LYS A 65 -13.64 17.47 -9.39
CA LYS A 65 -13.25 17.95 -10.73
C LYS A 65 -13.83 19.34 -10.99
N LYS A 66 -12.96 20.30 -11.27
CA LYS A 66 -13.31 21.71 -11.51
C LYS A 66 -13.94 21.88 -12.90
N LEU A 67 -14.91 22.79 -13.01
CA LEU A 67 -15.70 23.01 -14.23
C LEU A 67 -14.83 23.49 -15.40
N SER A 68 -14.95 22.83 -16.56
CA SER A 68 -14.32 23.24 -17.83
C SER A 68 -15.37 23.81 -18.79
N LEU A 69 -15.11 24.98 -19.37
CA LEU A 69 -15.92 25.62 -20.41
C LEU A 69 -15.17 25.56 -21.75
N ASP A 70 -15.84 25.04 -22.78
CA ASP A 70 -15.31 25.02 -24.15
C ASP A 70 -15.39 26.41 -24.83
N ILE A 71 -14.32 26.76 -25.56
CA ILE A 71 -14.35 27.79 -26.60
C ILE A 71 -13.63 27.24 -27.85
N SER A 72 -14.27 27.37 -29.01
CA SER A 72 -13.78 26.82 -30.28
C SER A 72 -12.45 27.44 -30.74
N ALA A 73 -11.59 26.61 -31.34
CA ALA A 73 -10.31 27.02 -31.91
C ALA A 73 -10.44 27.90 -33.18
N ALA A 74 -9.38 28.67 -33.45
CA ALA A 74 -9.12 29.37 -34.71
C ALA A 74 -7.66 29.13 -35.15
N LYS A 75 -7.33 29.39 -36.42
CA LYS A 75 -6.10 28.89 -37.10
C LYS A 75 -5.12 30.00 -37.53
N ILE A 76 -3.81 29.68 -37.38
CA ILE A 76 -2.67 30.06 -38.25
C ILE A 76 -2.36 31.56 -38.45
N SER A 77 -1.16 32.00 -38.05
CA SER A 77 -0.17 32.59 -38.98
C SER A 77 1.21 32.96 -38.36
N GLN A 78 2.28 32.43 -38.96
CA GLN A 78 3.63 33.00 -39.19
C GLN A 78 4.47 33.64 -38.05
N ALA A 79 5.80 33.60 -38.22
CA ALA A 79 6.81 34.14 -37.32
C ALA A 79 7.48 35.42 -37.88
N LEU A 80 8.08 36.24 -37.01
CA LEU A 80 8.86 37.44 -37.36
C LEU A 80 10.04 37.65 -36.40
N HIS A 81 11.06 38.40 -36.83
CA HIS A 81 12.39 38.47 -36.20
C HIS A 81 12.56 39.50 -35.07
N THR A 82 13.56 39.26 -34.21
CA THR A 82 14.09 40.19 -33.20
C THR A 82 15.29 41.01 -33.72
N PRO A 83 15.30 42.35 -33.54
CA PRO A 83 16.51 43.18 -33.57
C PRO A 83 17.08 43.50 -32.14
N PRO A 84 18.30 44.08 -32.01
CA PRO A 84 19.08 44.05 -30.75
C PRO A 84 18.95 45.29 -29.82
N PRO A 85 19.50 45.23 -28.58
CA PRO A 85 19.37 46.28 -27.55
C PRO A 85 20.58 47.23 -27.41
N ILE A 86 20.37 48.50 -27.02
CA ILE A 86 21.43 49.45 -26.61
C ILE A 86 21.02 50.38 -25.44
N ALA A 87 21.80 50.29 -24.35
CA ALA A 87 22.25 51.27 -23.33
C ALA A 87 21.33 52.38 -22.70
N PRO A 88 21.58 52.77 -21.42
CA PRO A 88 20.77 53.75 -20.66
C PRO A 88 21.36 55.18 -20.55
N VAL A 89 20.52 56.15 -20.14
CA VAL A 89 20.91 57.53 -19.73
C VAL A 89 20.20 57.89 -18.40
N ASN A 90 20.67 58.91 -17.68
CA ASN A 90 20.51 59.03 -16.21
C ASN A 90 20.36 60.51 -15.74
N ARG A 91 19.71 60.73 -14.58
CA ARG A 91 19.71 61.96 -13.71
C ARG A 91 18.77 63.16 -14.13
N PRO A 92 18.55 64.22 -13.28
CA PRO A 92 17.52 64.22 -12.20
C PRO A 92 16.79 65.60 -11.96
N VAL A 93 16.19 65.78 -10.76
CA VAL A 93 15.62 67.01 -10.10
C VAL A 93 14.36 67.69 -10.71
N ASP A 94 13.47 68.40 -9.96
CA ASP A 94 13.54 68.98 -8.59
C ASP A 94 12.19 69.04 -7.79
N LYS A 95 12.16 69.70 -6.60
CA LYS A 95 11.05 69.89 -5.61
C LYS A 95 11.00 71.38 -5.08
N PRO A 96 10.12 71.87 -4.14
CA PRO A 96 8.77 71.46 -3.65
C PRO A 96 7.61 72.56 -3.70
N PRO A 97 7.05 73.23 -2.64
CA PRO A 97 5.58 73.54 -2.47
C PRO A 97 5.28 75.06 -2.16
N PRO A 98 4.28 75.59 -1.33
CA PRO A 98 3.03 75.11 -0.67
C PRO A 98 1.80 76.13 -0.61
N THR A 99 0.75 75.85 0.22
CA THR A 99 -0.27 76.79 0.88
C THR A 99 -1.36 77.55 0.04
N LEU A 100 -2.53 78.08 0.51
CA LEU A 100 -3.44 77.95 1.70
C LEU A 100 -4.83 78.67 1.53
N ALA A 101 -5.92 78.14 2.15
CA ALA A 101 -7.14 78.83 2.73
C ALA A 101 -8.10 79.67 1.80
N PRO A 102 -9.33 80.14 2.22
CA PRO A 102 -10.02 80.13 3.55
C PRO A 102 -11.51 79.63 3.58
N LYS A 103 -12.27 79.92 4.68
CA LYS A 103 -13.70 79.53 5.00
C LYS A 103 -14.53 80.73 5.52
N PRO A 104 -15.87 80.62 5.77
CA PRO A 104 -16.38 80.41 7.16
C PRO A 104 -17.73 79.62 7.32
N VAL A 105 -17.89 78.69 8.31
CA VAL A 105 -18.62 78.78 9.63
C VAL A 105 -20.18 78.61 9.50
N ALA A 106 -20.95 77.86 10.32
CA ALA A 106 -20.90 77.55 11.77
C ALA A 106 -21.23 76.08 12.21
N LYS A 107 -21.33 75.82 13.53
CA LYS A 107 -21.66 74.53 14.22
C LYS A 107 -22.61 74.77 15.42
N PRO A 108 -23.23 73.72 16.02
CA PRO A 108 -22.70 73.23 17.33
C PRO A 108 -22.85 71.72 17.65
N ALA A 109 -21.95 71.24 18.54
CA ALA A 109 -22.05 70.14 19.53
C ALA A 109 -22.28 68.63 19.12
N PRO A 110 -21.84 67.64 19.97
CA PRO A 110 -21.93 66.18 19.69
C PRO A 110 -22.55 65.31 20.82
N VAL A 111 -22.65 63.98 20.64
CA VAL A 111 -22.18 62.89 21.56
C VAL A 111 -22.61 61.48 21.06
N ALA A 112 -21.68 60.52 21.18
CA ALA A 112 -21.77 59.04 21.19
C ALA A 112 -22.92 58.26 20.49
N GLU A 113 -22.53 57.33 19.61
CA GLU A 113 -23.22 56.06 19.39
C GLU A 113 -22.17 54.97 19.10
N ASN A 114 -22.34 53.76 19.64
CA ASN A 114 -21.37 52.66 19.49
C ASN A 114 -21.66 51.82 18.25
N VAL A 115 -20.63 51.53 17.44
CA VAL A 115 -20.63 50.42 16.49
C VAL A 115 -19.35 49.62 16.71
N GLU A 116 -19.49 48.39 17.17
CA GLU A 116 -18.36 47.52 17.46
C GLU A 116 -17.69 47.07 16.16
N THR A 117 -16.39 47.35 16.02
CA THR A 117 -15.57 46.70 15.01
C THR A 117 -15.37 45.24 15.43
N SER A 118 -16.19 44.34 14.89
CA SER A 118 -16.03 42.90 15.10
C SER A 118 -14.69 42.43 14.53
N SER A 119 -13.67 42.38 15.38
CA SER A 119 -12.43 41.70 15.06
C SER A 119 -12.76 40.24 14.76
N TYR A 120 -12.41 39.76 13.56
CA TYR A 120 -12.32 38.33 13.32
C TYR A 120 -11.28 37.79 14.29
N SER A 121 -11.74 37.12 15.35
CA SER A 121 -10.86 36.46 16.29
C SER A 121 -10.05 35.45 15.52
N SER A 122 -8.72 35.64 15.48
CA SER A 122 -7.81 34.54 15.17
C SER A 122 -8.10 33.45 16.20
N ILE A 123 -8.71 32.35 15.75
CA ILE A 123 -8.94 31.19 16.61
C ILE A 123 -7.56 30.68 16.99
N GLU A 124 -7.26 30.62 18.29
CA GLU A 124 -5.95 30.12 18.73
C GLU A 124 -5.76 28.68 18.22
N PRO A 125 -4.58 28.34 17.68
CA PRO A 125 -4.31 27.00 17.19
C PRO A 125 -4.53 25.98 18.30
N ILE A 126 -5.18 24.86 17.97
CA ILE A 126 -5.39 23.77 18.93
C ILE A 126 -4.08 23.01 19.05
N HIS A 127 -3.52 22.93 20.27
CA HIS A 127 -2.32 22.14 20.54
C HIS A 127 -2.67 20.80 21.20
N TRP A 128 -2.10 19.71 20.69
CA TRP A 128 -2.04 18.41 21.34
C TRP A 128 -1.37 18.55 22.71
N SER A 129 -1.86 17.76 23.65
CA SER A 129 -1.30 17.66 25.00
C SER A 129 -1.58 16.27 25.52
N LYS A 130 -0.54 15.59 26.01
CA LYS A 130 -0.62 14.19 26.47
C LYS A 130 -1.77 14.02 27.47
N LYS A 131 -2.72 13.16 27.11
CA LYS A 131 -3.88 12.81 27.94
C LYS A 131 -3.55 11.63 28.85
N THR A 132 -4.46 11.32 29.77
CA THR A 132 -4.45 10.03 30.48
C THR A 132 -4.91 8.95 29.50
N GLU A 133 -4.07 7.95 29.28
CA GLU A 133 -4.38 6.77 28.46
C GLU A 133 -5.59 6.04 29.06
N HIS A 134 -6.65 5.81 28.27
CA HIS A 134 -7.83 5.03 28.68
C HIS A 134 -7.46 3.57 28.92
N TYR A 135 -6.59 3.06 28.05
CA TYR A 135 -5.90 1.81 28.20
C TYR A 135 -4.44 2.17 28.52
N PRO A 136 -3.98 2.08 29.77
CA PRO A 136 -2.55 2.25 30.11
C PRO A 136 -1.81 0.90 30.08
N VAL A 137 -0.56 0.85 29.61
CA VAL A 137 0.22 -0.41 29.63
C VAL A 137 0.77 -0.66 31.03
N PRO A 138 0.44 -1.78 31.71
CA PRO A 138 1.01 -2.07 33.02
C PRO A 138 2.53 -2.22 32.93
N SER A 139 3.30 -1.58 33.82
CA SER A 139 4.77 -1.53 33.71
C SER A 139 5.47 -2.89 33.84
N LYS A 140 4.75 -3.95 34.26
CA LYS A 140 5.21 -5.35 34.29
C LYS A 140 4.93 -6.12 33.00
N SER A 141 4.18 -5.52 32.07
CA SER A 141 3.67 -6.11 30.84
C SER A 141 4.25 -5.48 29.59
N ILE A 142 5.11 -4.45 29.72
CA ILE A 142 5.85 -3.89 28.58
C ILE A 142 6.95 -4.88 28.17
N ILE A 143 7.04 -5.16 26.87
CA ILE A 143 8.05 -6.00 26.26
C ILE A 143 9.36 -5.19 26.20
N PRO A 144 10.44 -5.62 26.88
CA PRO A 144 11.72 -4.93 26.85
C PRO A 144 12.46 -5.20 25.53
N LEU A 145 13.39 -4.30 25.17
CA LEU A 145 14.31 -4.54 24.05
C LEU A 145 15.12 -5.83 24.28
N PRO A 146 15.43 -6.60 23.21
CA PRO A 146 16.10 -7.89 23.33
C PRO A 146 17.55 -7.74 23.86
N THR A 147 17.76 -8.25 25.08
CA THR A 147 19.05 -8.27 25.78
C THR A 147 20.04 -9.28 25.17
N GLY A 148 21.33 -9.16 25.54
CA GLY A 148 22.40 -10.05 25.07
C GLY A 148 23.22 -9.45 23.91
N SER A 149 24.20 -10.21 23.42
CA SER A 149 25.02 -9.85 22.26
C SER A 149 24.22 -9.97 20.95
N ALA A 150 24.68 -9.32 19.88
CA ALA A 150 24.22 -9.63 18.53
C ALA A 150 24.59 -11.07 18.15
N LYS A 151 23.86 -11.67 17.20
CA LYS A 151 24.26 -12.91 16.52
C LYS A 151 25.29 -12.60 15.43
N PRO A 152 26.17 -13.55 15.05
CA PRO A 152 27.00 -13.42 13.86
C PRO A 152 26.11 -13.34 12.60
N ILE A 153 26.06 -12.17 11.98
CA ILE A 153 25.31 -11.92 10.73
C ILE A 153 26.27 -12.08 9.55
N PRO A 154 25.91 -12.81 8.47
CA PRO A 154 26.73 -12.89 7.26
C PRO A 154 26.99 -11.51 6.63
N LYS A 155 28.16 -11.34 5.99
CA LYS A 155 28.45 -10.12 5.21
C LYS A 155 27.48 -10.01 4.03
N ILE A 156 26.85 -8.85 3.93
CA ILE A 156 25.90 -8.49 2.87
C ILE A 156 26.68 -7.82 1.73
N GLN A 157 27.52 -6.85 2.11
CA GLN A 157 28.37 -6.06 1.23
C GLN A 157 29.37 -6.96 0.48
N PHE A 158 29.54 -6.70 -0.83
CA PHE A 158 30.55 -7.32 -1.66
C PHE A 158 31.98 -6.86 -1.26
N ALA A 159 32.98 -7.72 -1.47
CA ALA A 159 34.38 -7.40 -1.21
C ALA A 159 35.00 -6.68 -2.41
N PHE A 160 34.77 -5.37 -2.51
CA PHE A 160 35.24 -4.54 -3.63
C PHE A 160 36.77 -4.48 -3.71
N GLU A 161 37.29 -4.61 -4.93
CA GLU A 161 38.70 -4.34 -5.23
C GLU A 161 38.96 -2.83 -5.34
N LYS A 162 40.23 -2.42 -5.23
CA LYS A 162 40.61 -1.01 -5.38
C LYS A 162 40.40 -0.54 -6.82
N GLU A 163 39.52 0.45 -7.00
CA GLU A 163 39.23 1.07 -8.29
C GLU A 163 40.47 1.67 -9.00
N SER A 164 40.39 1.74 -10.33
CA SER A 164 41.40 2.44 -11.14
C SER A 164 41.17 3.95 -11.11
N ALA A 165 42.22 4.75 -11.34
CA ALA A 165 42.10 6.22 -11.36
C ALA A 165 41.12 6.75 -12.42
N ALA A 166 40.95 6.03 -13.54
CA ALA A 166 39.99 6.39 -14.58
C ALA A 166 38.54 6.06 -14.16
N ALA A 167 38.31 4.87 -13.59
CA ALA A 167 37.00 4.51 -13.05
C ALA A 167 36.59 5.42 -11.89
N LYS A 168 37.55 5.82 -11.04
CA LYS A 168 37.35 6.80 -9.99
C LYS A 168 36.88 8.15 -10.54
N ALA A 169 37.56 8.69 -11.54
CA ALA A 169 37.21 9.99 -12.13
C ALA A 169 35.81 9.97 -12.78
N ASP A 170 35.51 8.92 -13.55
CA ASP A 170 34.19 8.67 -14.16
C ASP A 170 33.05 8.57 -13.12
N ARG A 171 33.36 7.99 -11.95
CA ARG A 171 32.45 7.86 -10.81
C ARG A 171 32.25 9.19 -10.06
N GLU A 172 33.32 9.95 -9.83
CA GLU A 172 33.26 11.27 -9.19
C GLU A 172 32.53 12.31 -10.06
N GLU A 173 32.67 12.24 -11.40
CA GLU A 173 31.90 13.07 -12.34
C GLU A 173 30.38 12.82 -12.24
N LYS A 174 29.96 11.54 -12.23
CA LYS A 174 28.55 11.16 -12.05
C LYS A 174 27.99 11.62 -10.70
N LEU A 175 28.80 11.49 -9.65
CA LEU A 175 28.46 11.90 -8.29
C LEU A 175 28.24 13.41 -8.18
N ASP A 176 29.05 14.24 -8.84
CA ASP A 176 28.85 15.70 -8.85
C ASP A 176 27.63 16.13 -9.70
N ALA A 177 27.34 15.42 -10.80
CA ALA A 177 26.11 15.63 -11.56
C ALA A 177 24.85 15.35 -10.73
N ILE A 178 24.82 14.25 -9.98
CA ILE A 178 23.74 13.90 -9.06
C ILE A 178 23.63 14.94 -7.93
N LYS A 179 24.76 15.34 -7.32
CA LYS A 179 24.81 16.39 -6.30
C LYS A 179 24.35 17.75 -6.83
N THR A 180 24.55 18.03 -8.12
CA THR A 180 24.06 19.24 -8.80
C THR A 180 22.54 19.24 -8.97
N VAL A 181 21.93 18.12 -9.35
CA VAL A 181 20.47 17.96 -9.42
C VAL A 181 19.83 18.03 -8.02
N PHE A 182 20.46 17.43 -7.01
CA PHE A 182 20.06 17.59 -5.61
C PHE A 182 20.12 19.06 -5.17
N LYS A 183 21.23 19.76 -5.44
CA LYS A 183 21.37 21.19 -5.15
C LYS A 183 20.32 22.05 -5.85
N ARG A 184 19.93 21.78 -7.10
CA ARG A 184 18.83 22.50 -7.75
C ARG A 184 17.52 22.33 -6.98
N SER A 185 17.20 21.09 -6.65
CA SER A 185 15.95 20.70 -5.98
C SER A 185 15.87 21.24 -4.54
N TRP A 186 16.95 21.11 -3.77
CA TRP A 186 17.07 21.68 -2.43
C TRP A 186 16.98 23.21 -2.42
N ASN A 187 17.69 23.90 -3.33
CA ASN A 187 17.62 25.37 -3.41
C ASN A 187 16.25 25.88 -3.86
N GLY A 188 15.53 25.11 -4.68
CA GLY A 188 14.13 25.38 -5.00
C GLY A 188 13.24 25.27 -3.77
N TYR A 189 13.25 24.11 -3.11
CA TYR A 189 12.52 23.85 -1.86
C TYR A 189 12.79 24.95 -0.81
N ARG A 190 14.06 25.21 -0.50
CA ARG A 190 14.53 26.25 0.44
C ARG A 190 14.06 27.66 0.10
N LYS A 191 13.73 27.95 -1.16
CA LYS A 191 13.30 29.27 -1.62
C LYS A 191 11.78 29.45 -1.66
N PHE A 192 11.02 28.39 -1.89
CA PHE A 192 9.59 28.47 -2.22
C PHE A 192 8.65 27.62 -1.34
N ALA A 193 9.18 26.67 -0.59
CA ALA A 193 8.42 25.74 0.24
C ALA A 193 9.08 25.47 1.61
N TRP A 194 9.98 26.33 2.08
CA TRP A 194 10.69 26.11 3.33
C TRP A 194 9.74 26.03 4.54
N LEU A 195 9.82 24.92 5.29
CA LEU A 195 8.90 24.53 6.38
C LEU A 195 7.48 24.11 5.94
N HIS A 196 7.19 24.09 4.64
CA HIS A 196 6.09 23.32 4.07
C HIS A 196 6.57 21.91 3.73
N ASP A 197 5.66 20.94 3.62
CA ASP A 197 6.06 19.56 3.40
C ASP A 197 6.75 19.36 2.04
N GLU A 198 6.23 19.98 0.98
CA GLU A 198 6.68 19.72 -0.39
C GLU A 198 6.59 20.96 -1.31
N ILE A 199 7.42 20.96 -2.36
CA ILE A 199 7.44 22.03 -3.39
C ILE A 199 6.69 21.61 -4.65
N LYS A 200 6.01 22.59 -5.26
CA LYS A 200 5.46 22.55 -6.61
C LYS A 200 6.42 23.34 -7.53
N PRO A 201 7.37 22.67 -8.22
CA PRO A 201 8.61 23.29 -8.72
C PRO A 201 8.47 24.03 -10.07
N VAL A 202 7.29 24.02 -10.68
CA VAL A 202 6.94 24.75 -11.91
C VAL A 202 6.18 26.03 -11.56
N SER A 203 5.21 25.95 -10.65
CA SER A 203 4.45 27.11 -10.13
C SER A 203 5.20 27.91 -9.07
N ASN A 204 6.16 27.28 -8.38
CA ASN A 204 6.91 27.83 -7.23
C ASN A 204 6.00 28.10 -6.02
N THR A 205 5.15 27.12 -5.74
CA THR A 205 4.28 27.08 -4.55
C THR A 205 4.57 25.81 -3.73
N SER A 206 3.82 25.57 -2.66
CA SER A 206 3.97 24.39 -1.79
C SER A 206 2.67 23.59 -1.66
N ARG A 207 2.76 22.39 -1.08
CA ARG A 207 1.62 21.61 -0.57
C ARG A 207 2.02 20.90 0.73
N ASP A 208 1.04 20.64 1.60
CA ASP A 208 1.25 20.13 2.96
C ASP A 208 0.46 18.82 3.24
N PRO A 209 0.70 17.72 2.50
CA PRO A 209 0.01 16.45 2.73
C PRO A 209 0.38 15.78 4.05
N PHE A 210 1.57 16.02 4.61
CA PHE A 210 2.13 15.32 5.76
C PHE A 210 2.06 16.16 7.06
N ALA A 211 0.94 16.88 7.20
CA ALA A 211 0.57 17.73 8.32
C ALA A 211 1.26 19.11 8.41
N GLY A 212 2.05 19.53 7.41
CA GLY A 212 2.64 20.87 7.35
C GLY A 212 3.78 21.06 8.36
N TRP A 213 4.58 20.01 8.54
CA TRP A 213 5.73 19.97 9.45
C TRP A 213 7.07 20.00 8.72
N GLY A 214 7.06 20.05 7.39
CA GLY A 214 8.26 20.15 6.56
C GLY A 214 8.88 18.81 6.22
N ALA A 215 8.11 17.85 5.69
CA ALA A 215 8.61 16.53 5.26
C ALA A 215 9.94 16.65 4.46
N THR A 216 9.96 17.43 3.37
CA THR A 216 11.17 17.65 2.55
C THR A 216 12.33 18.32 3.32
N LEU A 217 12.08 19.01 4.44
CA LEU A 217 13.16 19.49 5.33
C LEU A 217 13.82 18.32 6.07
N VAL A 218 13.01 17.43 6.64
CA VAL A 218 13.44 16.37 7.56
C VAL A 218 13.96 15.16 6.80
N ASP A 219 13.27 14.77 5.72
CA ASP A 219 13.60 13.63 4.89
C ASP A 219 14.91 13.86 4.08
N ALA A 220 15.31 15.13 3.90
CA ALA A 220 16.57 15.49 3.26
C ALA A 220 17.77 15.58 4.23
N LEU A 221 17.57 15.55 5.56
CA LEU A 221 18.64 15.78 6.55
C LEU A 221 19.79 14.78 6.40
N ASP A 222 19.48 13.50 6.24
CA ASP A 222 20.50 12.47 6.08
C ASP A 222 21.14 12.51 4.68
N THR A 223 20.39 12.80 3.62
CA THR A 223 20.95 13.01 2.27
C THR A 223 21.93 14.18 2.24
N LEU A 224 21.62 15.30 2.91
CA LEU A 224 22.54 16.45 3.06
C LEU A 224 23.85 16.03 3.73
N TRP A 225 23.77 15.23 4.80
CA TRP A 225 24.96 14.70 5.48
C TRP A 225 25.75 13.72 4.60
N ILE A 226 25.07 12.74 3.99
CA ILE A 226 25.65 11.74 3.08
C ILE A 226 26.36 12.40 1.89
N MET A 227 25.77 13.46 1.32
CA MET A 227 26.36 14.18 0.20
C MET A 227 27.51 15.12 0.60
N GLY A 228 27.74 15.36 1.90
CA GLY A 228 28.69 16.38 2.36
C GLY A 228 28.22 17.79 1.97
N MET A 229 27.00 18.13 2.38
CA MET A 229 26.38 19.47 2.33
C MET A 229 26.13 19.94 3.75
N THR A 230 27.23 20.12 4.49
CA THR A 230 27.19 20.34 5.94
C THR A 230 26.70 21.74 6.33
N GLU A 231 26.92 22.76 5.49
CA GLU A 231 26.40 24.11 5.76
C GLU A 231 24.87 24.14 5.61
N GLU A 232 24.37 23.48 4.56
CA GLU A 232 22.94 23.31 4.32
C GLU A 232 22.26 22.39 5.36
N PHE A 233 22.99 21.39 5.88
CA PHE A 233 22.54 20.53 6.97
C PHE A 233 22.36 21.31 8.28
N GLU A 234 23.33 22.11 8.71
CA GLU A 234 23.22 22.89 9.96
C GLU A 234 22.07 23.91 9.87
N GLU A 235 21.83 24.51 8.70
CA GLU A 235 20.66 25.37 8.47
C GLU A 235 19.34 24.59 8.57
N ALA A 236 19.28 23.37 8.05
CA ALA A 236 18.10 22.52 8.18
C ALA A 236 17.85 22.08 9.63
N VAL A 237 18.89 21.72 10.39
CA VAL A 237 18.80 21.40 11.83
C VAL A 237 18.36 22.63 12.65
N GLU A 238 18.79 23.83 12.30
CA GLU A 238 18.31 25.08 12.90
C GLU A 238 16.83 25.35 12.57
N ALA A 239 16.40 25.06 11.34
CA ALA A 239 15.00 25.19 10.93
C ALA A 239 14.08 24.17 11.61
N VAL A 240 14.54 22.92 11.81
CA VAL A 240 13.82 21.85 12.53
C VAL A 240 13.38 22.26 13.93
N ARG A 241 14.10 23.16 14.61
CA ARG A 241 13.69 23.68 15.93
C ARG A 241 12.35 24.42 15.91
N LYS A 242 11.92 24.91 14.74
CA LYS A 242 10.70 25.71 14.55
C LYS A 242 9.46 24.86 14.28
N ILE A 243 9.63 23.57 14.00
CA ILE A 243 8.50 22.63 13.80
C ILE A 243 7.80 22.44 15.15
N ASP A 244 6.49 22.62 15.19
CA ASP A 244 5.65 22.31 16.35
C ASP A 244 4.76 21.11 16.03
N PHE A 245 5.16 19.92 16.50
CA PHE A 245 4.39 18.69 16.27
C PHE A 245 3.06 18.67 17.03
N THR A 246 2.81 19.62 17.94
CA THR A 246 1.56 19.65 18.70
C THR A 246 0.39 20.24 17.91
N THR A 247 0.61 20.88 16.75
CA THR A 247 -0.47 21.51 15.97
C THR A 247 -0.34 21.27 14.46
N THR A 248 -1.47 21.23 13.77
CA THR A 248 -1.57 21.14 12.29
C THR A 248 -2.96 21.57 11.83
N GLU A 249 -3.08 22.05 10.58
CA GLU A 249 -4.38 22.29 9.95
C GLU A 249 -5.17 21.00 9.71
N ARG A 250 -4.48 19.85 9.57
CA ARG A 250 -5.12 18.54 9.38
C ARG A 250 -5.94 18.10 10.62
N PRO A 251 -7.09 17.42 10.43
CA PRO A 251 -7.83 16.80 11.54
C PRO A 251 -7.13 15.55 12.08
N ASP A 252 -6.22 14.97 11.29
CA ASP A 252 -5.62 13.64 11.42
C ASP A 252 -4.10 13.68 11.20
N ILE A 253 -3.39 12.69 11.74
CA ILE A 253 -1.97 12.41 11.47
C ILE A 253 -1.87 11.04 10.78
N PRO A 254 -1.36 10.93 9.54
CA PRO A 254 -1.13 9.66 8.88
C PRO A 254 0.08 8.96 9.53
N LEU A 255 -0.18 7.97 10.39
CA LEU A 255 0.82 7.38 11.30
C LEU A 255 2.00 6.76 10.54
N PHE A 256 1.73 6.03 9.47
CA PHE A 256 2.74 5.39 8.61
C PHE A 256 3.67 6.43 7.99
N GLU A 257 3.12 7.33 7.17
CA GLU A 257 3.87 8.42 6.51
C GLU A 257 4.67 9.25 7.52
N THR A 258 4.05 9.62 8.65
CA THR A 258 4.72 10.43 9.69
C THR A 258 5.85 9.68 10.39
N THR A 259 5.74 8.35 10.50
CA THR A 259 6.78 7.50 11.10
C THR A 259 7.96 7.36 10.14
N ILE A 260 7.73 6.89 8.91
CA ILE A 260 8.80 6.56 7.96
C ILE A 260 9.59 7.82 7.54
N ARG A 261 8.91 8.96 7.35
CA ARG A 261 9.46 10.27 6.99
C ARG A 261 10.15 10.94 8.18
N TYR A 262 9.39 11.63 9.03
CA TYR A 262 9.97 12.47 10.09
C TYR A 262 10.74 11.68 11.16
N LEU A 263 10.16 10.61 11.71
CA LEU A 263 10.84 9.85 12.76
C LEU A 263 12.05 9.08 12.20
N GLY A 264 11.96 8.59 10.97
CA GLY A 264 13.07 8.02 10.21
C GLY A 264 14.21 9.03 9.99
N GLY A 265 13.91 10.15 9.32
CA GLY A 265 14.88 11.20 8.98
C GLY A 265 15.61 11.76 10.20
N PHE A 266 14.90 12.04 11.30
CA PHE A 266 15.55 12.47 12.54
C PHE A 266 16.50 11.43 13.13
N LEU A 267 16.10 10.15 13.17
CA LEU A 267 16.91 9.09 13.77
C LEU A 267 18.15 8.75 12.93
N ALA A 268 18.02 8.73 11.61
CA ALA A 268 19.15 8.51 10.71
C ALA A 268 20.11 9.70 10.69
N ALA A 269 19.61 10.93 10.59
CA ALA A 269 20.45 12.13 10.68
C ALA A 269 21.17 12.23 12.05
N TYR A 270 20.53 11.79 13.14
CA TYR A 270 21.16 11.70 14.46
C TYR A 270 22.28 10.64 14.51
N ASP A 271 22.08 9.44 13.95
CA ASP A 271 23.13 8.41 13.93
C ASP A 271 24.30 8.76 12.98
N LEU A 272 24.00 9.26 11.77
CA LEU A 272 25.00 9.65 10.77
C LEU A 272 25.87 10.81 11.23
N SER A 273 25.27 11.82 11.89
CA SER A 273 26.00 12.95 12.46
C SER A 273 26.70 12.62 13.80
N GLU A 274 27.02 11.35 14.02
CA GLU A 274 27.72 10.81 15.20
C GLU A 274 27.07 11.23 16.53
N ARG A 275 25.74 11.39 16.53
CA ARG A 275 24.90 11.77 17.70
C ARG A 275 25.20 13.15 18.30
N LYS A 276 25.86 14.03 17.54
CA LYS A 276 26.20 15.40 17.95
C LYS A 276 24.95 16.28 18.10
N HIS A 277 23.97 16.13 17.21
CA HIS A 277 22.79 16.98 17.13
C HIS A 277 21.65 16.47 18.02
N LYS A 278 21.78 16.65 19.34
CA LYS A 278 20.77 16.21 20.33
C LYS A 278 19.35 16.71 20.01
N LEU A 279 19.21 17.88 19.38
CA LEU A 279 17.92 18.42 18.91
C LEU A 279 17.12 17.44 18.04
N LEU A 280 17.79 16.63 17.20
CA LEU A 280 17.14 15.64 16.36
C LEU A 280 16.52 14.50 17.19
N LEU A 281 17.24 14.02 18.22
CA LEU A 281 16.72 13.05 19.17
C LEU A 281 15.60 13.64 20.04
N ASP A 282 15.73 14.91 20.47
CA ASP A 282 14.69 15.58 21.25
C ASP A 282 13.39 15.73 20.44
N LYS A 283 13.48 16.07 19.15
CA LYS A 283 12.33 16.13 18.22
C LYS A 283 11.76 14.75 17.87
N ALA A 284 12.61 13.74 17.69
CA ALA A 284 12.17 12.35 17.53
C ALA A 284 11.41 11.81 18.76
N LEU A 285 11.81 12.23 19.96
CA LEU A 285 11.12 11.88 21.22
C LEU A 285 9.80 12.64 21.41
N GLU A 286 9.77 13.93 21.05
CA GLU A 286 8.55 14.75 21.04
C GLU A 286 7.47 14.13 20.12
N LEU A 287 7.84 13.84 18.87
CA LEU A 287 6.97 13.17 17.91
C LEU A 287 6.59 11.75 18.36
N GLY A 288 7.54 10.99 18.91
CA GLY A 288 7.29 9.63 19.43
C GLY A 288 6.24 9.56 20.54
N GLU A 289 6.13 10.58 21.42
CA GLU A 289 5.03 10.64 22.41
C GLU A 289 3.66 10.90 21.76
N ILE A 290 3.63 11.69 20.69
CA ILE A 290 2.41 12.03 19.96
C ILE A 290 1.92 10.80 19.20
N LEU A 291 2.80 10.15 18.44
CA LEU A 291 2.47 8.94 17.66
C LEU A 291 2.08 7.74 18.55
N LEU A 292 2.67 7.58 19.73
CA LEU A 292 2.22 6.58 20.71
C LEU A 292 0.76 6.77 21.15
N SER A 293 0.18 7.97 21.04
CA SER A 293 -1.23 8.21 21.39
C SER A 293 -2.19 7.43 20.48
N ALA A 294 -1.77 7.10 19.25
CA ALA A 294 -2.55 6.26 18.34
C ALA A 294 -2.73 4.81 18.83
N PHE A 295 -1.92 4.37 19.81
CA PHE A 295 -1.92 3.02 20.39
C PHE A 295 -2.76 2.94 21.70
N ASP A 296 -3.52 3.97 22.05
CA ASP A 296 -4.49 3.95 23.17
C ASP A 296 -5.78 3.19 22.80
N THR A 297 -5.61 1.92 22.47
CA THR A 297 -6.67 0.99 22.05
C THR A 297 -6.64 -0.29 22.91
N PRO A 298 -7.77 -1.00 23.08
CA PRO A 298 -7.86 -2.20 23.92
C PRO A 298 -6.81 -3.29 23.63
N ASN A 299 -6.45 -3.48 22.36
CA ASN A 299 -5.54 -4.52 21.89
C ASN A 299 -4.15 -3.99 21.49
N ARG A 300 -3.89 -2.69 21.63
CA ARG A 300 -2.66 -1.98 21.23
C ARG A 300 -2.36 -1.90 19.74
N MET A 301 -3.34 -2.18 18.89
CA MET A 301 -3.19 -1.92 17.47
C MET A 301 -3.50 -0.44 17.21
N PRO A 302 -2.72 0.26 16.37
CA PRO A 302 -2.86 1.70 16.24
C PRO A 302 -4.04 2.12 15.34
N GLU A 303 -4.54 3.33 15.56
CA GLU A 303 -5.26 4.07 14.52
C GLU A 303 -4.26 4.62 13.49
N THR A 304 -4.35 4.17 12.24
CA THR A 304 -3.37 4.55 11.19
C THR A 304 -3.56 5.98 10.67
N TYR A 305 -4.72 6.58 10.89
CA TYR A 305 -5.00 8.01 10.72
C TYR A 305 -5.47 8.56 12.08
N TYR A 306 -4.51 9.04 12.88
CA TYR A 306 -4.76 9.41 14.27
C TYR A 306 -5.36 10.81 14.38
N TYR A 307 -6.65 10.89 14.74
CA TYR A 307 -7.37 12.15 14.96
C TYR A 307 -7.01 12.77 16.32
N TRP A 308 -5.84 13.41 16.36
CA TRP A 308 -5.18 13.94 17.55
C TRP A 308 -5.96 14.97 18.37
N ARG A 309 -6.96 15.64 17.79
CA ARG A 309 -7.68 16.77 18.40
C ARG A 309 -8.52 16.33 19.61
N PRO A 310 -8.59 17.10 20.71
CA PRO A 310 -9.21 16.67 21.97
C PRO A 310 -10.68 16.21 21.89
N SER A 311 -11.45 16.70 20.92
CA SER A 311 -12.83 16.26 20.67
C SER A 311 -12.94 14.79 20.27
N PHE A 312 -11.87 14.22 19.69
CA PHE A 312 -11.74 12.82 19.37
C PHE A 312 -10.90 12.12 20.44
N SER A 313 -9.62 12.51 20.61
CA SER A 313 -8.61 11.85 21.46
C SER A 313 -8.88 11.81 22.98
N MET A 314 -10.03 12.31 23.44
CA MET A 314 -10.52 12.12 24.82
C MET A 314 -11.51 10.96 24.99
N ASN A 315 -11.98 10.32 23.92
CA ASN A 315 -12.88 9.16 23.98
C ASN A 315 -12.11 7.82 23.94
N THR A 316 -12.81 6.69 24.03
CA THR A 316 -12.24 5.34 23.91
C THR A 316 -12.36 4.80 22.47
N HIS A 317 -11.26 4.34 21.88
CA HIS A 317 -11.17 3.96 20.46
C HIS A 317 -10.72 2.51 20.24
N ARG A 318 -10.71 2.07 18.98
CA ARG A 318 -10.14 0.81 18.49
C ARG A 318 -9.52 1.05 17.12
N ALA A 319 -8.49 0.28 16.77
CA ALA A 319 -7.99 0.22 15.40
C ALA A 319 -9.11 -0.20 14.42
N SER A 320 -8.95 0.19 13.15
CA SER A 320 -9.91 -0.12 12.10
C SER A 320 -10.06 -1.64 11.86
N ASN A 321 -11.26 -2.08 11.48
CA ASN A 321 -11.50 -3.43 10.98
C ASN A 321 -11.06 -3.63 9.51
N ARG A 322 -10.55 -2.56 8.90
CA ARG A 322 -9.88 -2.53 7.60
C ARG A 322 -8.69 -1.58 7.68
N VAL A 323 -7.53 -2.15 8.04
CA VAL A 323 -6.22 -1.52 8.06
C VAL A 323 -5.42 -2.02 6.86
N VAL A 324 -4.66 -1.13 6.21
CA VAL A 324 -3.67 -1.48 5.18
C VAL A 324 -2.49 -2.17 5.87
N LEU A 325 -2.04 -3.33 5.36
CA LEU A 325 -0.98 -4.13 5.99
C LEU A 325 0.31 -3.30 6.23
N ALA A 326 0.75 -2.57 5.20
CA ALA A 326 1.91 -1.68 5.26
C ALA A 326 1.81 -0.61 6.36
N GLU A 327 0.63 -0.03 6.60
CA GLU A 327 0.45 1.08 7.55
C GLU A 327 0.78 0.69 9.02
N ILE A 328 0.84 -0.61 9.34
CA ILE A 328 1.20 -1.11 10.67
C ILE A 328 2.43 -2.01 10.68
N GLY A 329 2.68 -2.78 9.61
CA GLY A 329 3.87 -3.64 9.53
C GLY A 329 5.17 -2.85 9.38
N SER A 330 5.08 -1.63 8.85
CA SER A 330 6.21 -0.78 8.48
C SER A 330 6.47 0.35 9.49
N LEU A 331 6.15 0.11 10.77
CA LEU A 331 6.44 1.03 11.89
C LEU A 331 7.61 0.55 12.77
N SER A 332 8.12 -0.67 12.55
CA SER A 332 8.97 -1.35 13.54
C SER A 332 10.33 -0.67 13.72
N MET A 333 11.00 -0.30 12.63
CA MET A 333 12.40 0.11 12.66
C MET A 333 12.60 1.43 13.38
N GLU A 334 11.70 2.39 13.18
CA GLU A 334 11.73 3.73 13.73
C GLU A 334 11.47 3.69 15.24
N PHE A 335 10.43 2.95 15.65
CA PHE A 335 10.08 2.77 17.06
C PHE A 335 11.11 1.90 17.81
N THR A 336 11.64 0.85 17.18
CA THR A 336 12.80 0.10 17.68
C THR A 336 14.01 1.02 17.82
N ARG A 337 14.34 1.83 16.82
CA ARG A 337 15.53 2.68 16.88
C ARG A 337 15.37 3.77 17.93
N LEU A 338 14.20 4.38 18.05
CA LEU A 338 13.87 5.33 19.12
C LEU A 338 14.02 4.68 20.50
N ALA A 339 13.54 3.45 20.69
CA ALA A 339 13.76 2.70 21.92
C ALA A 339 15.25 2.43 22.19
N GLN A 340 16.03 2.06 21.16
CA GLN A 340 17.47 1.76 21.28
C GLN A 340 18.30 2.99 21.65
N VAL A 341 18.00 4.18 21.12
CA VAL A 341 18.77 5.41 21.40
C VAL A 341 18.31 6.14 22.66
N SER A 342 17.05 5.98 23.08
CA SER A 342 16.49 6.62 24.28
C SER A 342 16.45 5.73 25.53
N GLY A 343 16.57 4.41 25.36
CA GLY A 343 16.36 3.42 26.43
C GLY A 343 14.90 3.18 26.81
N GLN A 344 13.92 3.86 26.19
CA GLN A 344 12.51 3.74 26.54
C GLN A 344 11.85 2.55 25.82
N HIS A 345 11.69 1.43 26.53
CA HIS A 345 11.12 0.19 25.97
C HIS A 345 9.69 0.31 25.43
N LYS A 346 8.90 1.31 25.84
CA LYS A 346 7.51 1.51 25.39
C LYS A 346 7.37 1.65 23.86
N TYR A 347 8.36 2.22 23.16
CA TYR A 347 8.31 2.32 21.69
C TYR A 347 8.48 0.93 21.05
N TYR A 348 9.38 0.10 21.60
CA TYR A 348 9.53 -1.30 21.17
C TYR A 348 8.31 -2.16 21.51
N ASP A 349 7.71 -1.95 22.69
CA ASP A 349 6.50 -2.65 23.13
C ASP A 349 5.34 -2.50 22.13
N ALA A 350 5.13 -1.28 21.63
CA ALA A 350 4.08 -0.96 20.66
C ALA A 350 4.21 -1.81 19.38
N ILE A 351 5.41 -1.89 18.79
CA ILE A 351 5.64 -2.61 17.52
C ILE A 351 5.85 -4.12 17.71
N ALA A 352 6.32 -4.55 18.89
CA ALA A 352 6.46 -5.96 19.21
C ALA A 352 5.08 -6.65 19.24
N ARG A 353 4.06 -5.96 19.78
CA ARG A 353 2.67 -6.44 19.78
C ARG A 353 2.09 -6.60 18.37
N ILE A 354 2.33 -5.65 17.47
CA ILE A 354 1.92 -5.78 16.06
C ILE A 354 2.58 -7.01 15.45
N THR A 355 3.88 -7.18 15.69
CA THR A 355 4.67 -8.31 15.18
C THR A 355 4.16 -9.65 15.73
N ASP A 356 3.76 -9.72 17.01
CA ASP A 356 3.17 -10.90 17.63
C ASP A 356 1.85 -11.32 16.94
N TYR A 357 0.96 -10.37 16.65
CA TYR A 357 -0.29 -10.67 15.92
C TYR A 357 -0.05 -11.02 14.45
N LEU A 358 0.94 -10.42 13.78
CA LEU A 358 1.35 -10.82 12.42
C LEU A 358 1.81 -12.28 12.39
N GLU A 359 2.71 -12.66 13.31
CA GLU A 359 3.22 -14.04 13.45
C GLU A 359 2.08 -15.04 13.73
N GLU A 360 1.14 -14.69 14.62
CA GLU A 360 -0.01 -15.53 14.93
C GLU A 360 -0.98 -15.70 13.74
N PHE A 361 -1.14 -14.65 12.92
CA PHE A 361 -2.09 -14.64 11.80
C PHE A 361 -1.52 -15.25 10.52
N GLN A 362 -0.20 -15.22 10.29
CA GLN A 362 0.44 -15.60 9.02
C GLN A 362 0.02 -16.99 8.48
N ASN A 363 -0.18 -17.97 9.37
CA ASN A 363 -0.57 -19.33 9.01
C ASN A 363 -2.09 -19.60 9.08
N LYS A 364 -2.90 -18.56 9.34
CA LYS A 364 -4.37 -18.60 9.44
C LYS A 364 -5.08 -17.88 8.29
N THR A 365 -4.34 -17.23 7.41
CA THR A 365 -4.82 -16.54 6.21
C THR A 365 -5.28 -17.54 5.14
N ARG A 366 -5.93 -17.08 4.05
CA ARG A 366 -6.33 -17.98 2.96
C ARG A 366 -5.16 -18.43 2.09
N LEU A 367 -4.03 -17.72 2.15
CA LEU A 367 -2.74 -18.11 1.58
C LEU A 367 -1.69 -18.23 2.72
N PRO A 368 -1.71 -19.32 3.52
CA PRO A 368 -0.84 -19.48 4.68
C PRO A 368 0.64 -19.27 4.34
N GLY A 369 1.28 -18.37 5.08
CA GLY A 369 2.63 -17.86 4.82
C GLY A 369 2.66 -16.40 4.37
N MET A 370 1.55 -15.86 3.86
CA MET A 370 1.40 -14.43 3.54
C MET A 370 0.17 -13.81 4.20
N TRP A 371 0.12 -12.48 4.27
CA TRP A 371 -1.05 -11.72 4.72
C TRP A 371 -1.72 -10.97 3.55
N PRO A 372 -3.04 -10.78 3.55
CA PRO A 372 -3.73 -9.96 2.56
C PRO A 372 -3.42 -8.47 2.76
N THR A 373 -3.60 -7.66 1.70
CA THR A 373 -3.36 -6.21 1.72
C THR A 373 -4.22 -5.43 2.74
N TYR A 374 -5.34 -6.00 3.18
CA TYR A 374 -6.22 -5.45 4.21
C TYR A 374 -6.50 -6.46 5.33
N ILE A 375 -6.29 -6.04 6.58
CA ILE A 375 -6.57 -6.85 7.79
C ILE A 375 -7.50 -6.13 8.77
N ASP A 376 -8.24 -6.90 9.56
CA ASP A 376 -8.98 -6.41 10.72
C ASP A 376 -8.02 -6.35 11.91
N ALA A 377 -7.66 -5.12 12.30
CA ALA A 377 -6.77 -4.85 13.42
C ALA A 377 -7.52 -4.46 14.70
N SER A 378 -8.86 -4.38 14.67
CA SER A 378 -9.70 -3.90 15.80
C SER A 378 -9.65 -4.77 17.05
N GLY A 379 -9.16 -6.00 16.88
CA GLY A 379 -9.17 -7.07 17.90
C GLY A 379 -10.58 -7.49 18.32
N CYS A 380 -11.62 -7.10 17.57
CA CYS A 380 -13.00 -7.11 18.05
C CYS A 380 -13.97 -7.84 17.12
N LYS A 381 -14.27 -9.10 17.45
CA LYS A 381 -15.33 -9.84 16.77
C LYS A 381 -16.68 -9.38 17.33
N ARG A 382 -17.45 -8.66 16.51
CA ARG A 382 -18.84 -8.29 16.86
C ARG A 382 -19.71 -9.54 16.92
N ILE A 383 -20.43 -9.74 18.02
CA ILE A 383 -21.42 -10.82 18.13
C ILE A 383 -22.69 -10.38 17.40
N ASP A 384 -23.09 -11.14 16.37
CA ASP A 384 -24.42 -11.01 15.77
C ASP A 384 -25.47 -11.69 16.65
N TYR A 385 -26.07 -10.89 17.53
CA TYR A 385 -27.13 -11.34 18.43
C TYR A 385 -28.44 -11.72 17.71
N THR A 386 -28.62 -11.40 16.42
CA THR A 386 -29.86 -11.73 15.69
C THR A 386 -30.01 -13.23 15.40
N LEU A 387 -28.89 -13.98 15.39
CA LEU A 387 -28.88 -15.43 15.20
C LEU A 387 -29.13 -16.23 16.49
N ILE A 388 -29.14 -15.58 17.65
CA ILE A 388 -29.22 -16.23 18.96
C ILE A 388 -30.68 -16.37 19.46
N ASP A 389 -31.60 -15.51 19.02
CA ASP A 389 -33.03 -15.56 19.37
C ASP A 389 -33.80 -16.65 18.57
N THR A 390 -33.28 -17.88 18.57
CA THR A 390 -34.05 -19.08 18.20
C THR A 390 -34.86 -19.53 19.43
N PRO A 391 -36.21 -19.48 19.40
CA PRO A 391 -37.00 -19.85 20.57
C PRO A 391 -36.80 -21.32 20.96
N LEU A 392 -36.56 -21.57 22.24
CA LEU A 392 -36.51 -22.91 22.85
C LEU A 392 -37.92 -23.53 22.94
N GLN A 393 -38.51 -23.84 21.78
CA GLN A 393 -39.70 -24.68 21.67
C GLN A 393 -39.32 -26.14 21.94
N ALA A 394 -39.19 -26.46 23.23
CA ALA A 394 -39.20 -27.85 23.67
C ALA A 394 -40.53 -28.49 23.21
N PRO A 395 -40.50 -29.68 22.56
CA PRO A 395 -41.72 -30.34 22.12
C PRO A 395 -42.55 -30.74 23.34
N ILE A 396 -43.80 -30.27 23.39
CA ILE A 396 -44.76 -30.62 24.45
C ILE A 396 -45.18 -32.08 24.21
N ALA A 397 -44.53 -33.00 24.92
CA ALA A 397 -44.93 -34.40 24.95
C ALA A 397 -46.12 -34.60 25.90
N GLU A 398 -47.18 -35.23 25.43
CA GLU A 398 -48.34 -35.55 26.26
C GLU A 398 -47.99 -36.59 27.34
N THR A 399 -48.65 -36.47 28.49
CA THR A 399 -48.40 -37.31 29.67
C THR A 399 -48.98 -38.71 29.54
N LEU A 400 -48.24 -39.75 29.99
CA LEU A 400 -48.76 -40.94 30.68
C LEU A 400 -47.61 -41.85 31.17
N GLY A 401 -47.72 -42.41 32.38
CA GLY A 401 -47.05 -43.69 32.72
C GLY A 401 -45.93 -43.73 33.77
N ASP A 402 -46.32 -43.68 35.05
CA ASP A 402 -45.72 -44.41 36.18
C ASP A 402 -44.32 -44.04 36.74
N ALA A 403 -43.97 -44.61 37.90
CA ALA A 403 -43.10 -43.97 38.90
C ALA A 403 -41.84 -44.75 39.33
N THR A 404 -40.80 -44.03 39.81
CA THR A 404 -40.15 -44.27 41.12
C THR A 404 -39.18 -43.14 41.53
N ILE A 405 -38.82 -43.09 42.82
CA ILE A 405 -38.21 -41.99 43.62
C ILE A 405 -37.36 -42.67 44.75
N PRO A 406 -36.35 -42.08 45.46
CA PRO A 406 -35.51 -40.87 45.30
C PRO A 406 -33.97 -41.16 45.36
N ALA A 407 -33.11 -40.11 45.34
CA ALA A 407 -32.04 -39.84 46.33
C ALA A 407 -31.37 -38.48 46.06
N ALA A 408 -30.67 -37.87 47.04
CA ALA A 408 -30.13 -36.50 46.92
C ALA A 408 -28.76 -36.26 47.60
N ALA A 409 -28.00 -35.31 47.03
CA ALA A 409 -26.88 -34.55 47.62
C ALA A 409 -25.57 -35.35 47.96
N PRO A 410 -24.42 -34.70 48.26
CA PRO A 410 -24.16 -33.24 48.33
C PRO A 410 -22.94 -32.74 47.51
N THR A 411 -22.65 -31.44 47.67
CA THR A 411 -21.41 -30.69 47.33
C THR A 411 -20.13 -31.34 47.93
N SER A 412 -18.89 -31.07 47.50
CA SER A 412 -18.29 -29.76 47.16
C SER A 412 -16.87 -29.84 46.54
N THR A 413 -16.43 -28.76 45.88
CA THR A 413 -15.03 -28.26 45.75
C THR A 413 -13.91 -29.13 45.14
N GLU A 414 -13.52 -28.84 43.90
CA GLU A 414 -12.11 -28.51 43.54
C GLU A 414 -12.02 -27.82 42.16
N LEU A 415 -10.92 -27.11 41.88
CA LEU A 415 -10.73 -26.28 40.67
C LEU A 415 -10.02 -27.05 39.54
N LEU A 416 -10.55 -27.01 38.32
CA LEU A 416 -9.87 -27.49 37.10
C LEU A 416 -10.14 -26.60 35.87
N SER A 417 -9.19 -26.62 34.93
CA SER A 417 -9.20 -25.86 33.67
C SER A 417 -10.09 -26.52 32.59
N PRO A 418 -10.69 -25.75 31.64
CA PRO A 418 -11.74 -26.25 30.73
C PRO A 418 -11.40 -27.48 29.86
N ASN A 419 -10.13 -27.79 29.63
CA ASN A 419 -9.71 -28.77 28.61
C ASN A 419 -9.58 -30.24 29.12
N GLY A 420 -10.00 -30.53 30.35
CA GLY A 420 -10.54 -31.85 30.73
C GLY A 420 -9.66 -33.11 30.60
N ARG A 421 -8.31 -33.00 30.58
CA ARG A 421 -7.40 -34.17 30.49
C ARG A 421 -6.39 -34.20 31.64
N LYS A 422 -6.23 -35.39 32.24
CA LYS A 422 -5.37 -35.60 33.42
C LYS A 422 -3.89 -35.60 33.06
N TYR A 423 -3.10 -34.85 33.82
CA TYR A 423 -1.64 -34.93 33.84
C TYR A 423 -1.17 -36.25 34.46
N LYS A 424 -0.07 -36.82 33.95
CA LYS A 424 0.71 -37.86 34.62
C LYS A 424 2.20 -37.60 34.33
N PRO A 425 3.10 -37.62 35.34
CA PRO A 425 4.52 -37.32 35.11
C PRO A 425 5.25 -38.39 34.29
N LEU A 426 6.41 -38.00 33.75
CA LEU A 426 7.46 -38.90 33.29
C LEU A 426 8.76 -38.53 34.03
N ASP A 427 9.44 -39.55 34.55
CA ASP A 427 10.61 -39.37 35.41
C ASP A 427 11.87 -38.98 34.62
N LEU A 428 12.71 -38.12 35.23
CA LEU A 428 14.03 -37.76 34.71
C LEU A 428 15.10 -38.66 35.35
N PRO A 429 16.06 -39.21 34.58
CA PRO A 429 17.21 -39.91 35.15
C PRO A 429 18.25 -38.94 35.75
N ASP A 430 18.88 -39.35 36.84
CA ASP A 430 19.79 -38.51 37.64
C ASP A 430 21.10 -38.08 36.92
N PRO A 431 21.68 -36.92 37.31
CA PRO A 431 22.92 -36.41 36.73
C PRO A 431 24.17 -37.13 37.26
N VAL A 432 25.05 -37.56 36.35
CA VAL A 432 26.37 -38.14 36.70
C VAL A 432 27.45 -37.05 36.67
N VAL A 433 28.11 -36.85 37.81
CA VAL A 433 29.23 -35.92 38.01
C VAL A 433 30.56 -36.63 37.81
N PHE A 434 31.55 -35.99 37.17
CA PHE A 434 32.96 -36.34 37.32
C PHE A 434 33.88 -35.11 37.36
N VAL A 435 35.08 -35.30 37.93
CA VAL A 435 36.00 -34.27 38.40
C VAL A 435 37.32 -34.30 37.59
N ALA A 436 38.19 -33.31 37.77
CA ALA A 436 39.27 -32.95 36.86
C ALA A 436 40.49 -33.90 36.79
N ALA A 437 41.13 -33.83 35.61
CA ALA A 437 42.57 -33.98 35.31
C ALA A 437 43.32 -35.29 35.67
N THR A 438 43.91 -35.92 34.64
CA THR A 438 45.37 -36.14 34.56
C THR A 438 45.84 -36.62 33.17
N GLU A 439 47.02 -36.13 32.77
CA GLU A 439 48.07 -36.78 31.96
C GLU A 439 47.95 -37.13 30.46
N LYS A 440 49.16 -37.08 29.87
CA LYS A 440 49.70 -37.20 28.50
C LYS A 440 49.99 -38.69 28.13
N PRO A 441 50.64 -39.03 26.98
CA PRO A 441 50.85 -38.31 25.69
C PRO A 441 50.68 -39.21 24.41
N THR A 442 50.96 -38.64 23.22
CA THR A 442 51.50 -39.32 21.98
C THR A 442 50.61 -40.37 21.26
N ALA A 443 50.76 -40.71 19.97
CA ALA A 443 51.27 -40.05 18.74
C ALA A 443 51.02 -41.01 17.54
N ILE A 444 51.68 -40.75 16.38
CA ILE A 444 51.90 -41.69 15.24
C ILE A 444 50.75 -41.83 14.22
N GLU A 445 50.86 -41.08 13.13
CA GLU A 445 50.67 -41.60 11.76
C GLU A 445 51.95 -42.37 11.34
N PRO A 446 51.97 -43.30 10.35
CA PRO A 446 51.39 -43.09 9.01
C PRO A 446 50.94 -44.36 8.23
N SER A 447 50.85 -44.22 6.89
CA SER A 447 50.79 -45.24 5.81
C SER A 447 49.39 -45.67 5.33
N LYS A 448 49.16 -46.10 4.07
CA LYS A 448 49.64 -45.79 2.69
C LYS A 448 49.34 -47.01 1.81
N GLU A 449 48.45 -46.87 0.82
CA GLU A 449 48.35 -47.64 -0.44
C GLU A 449 47.01 -47.25 -1.13
N SER A 450 46.80 -47.26 -2.44
CA SER A 450 47.65 -47.13 -3.64
C SER A 450 46.69 -46.73 -4.80
N SER A 451 47.04 -46.11 -5.93
CA SER A 451 48.28 -45.55 -6.52
C SER A 451 47.80 -44.56 -7.65
N LYS A 452 48.59 -43.86 -8.49
CA LYS A 452 49.80 -44.18 -9.27
C LYS A 452 50.59 -42.91 -9.71
N ALA A 453 51.59 -43.16 -10.54
CA ALA A 453 52.44 -42.32 -11.40
C ALA A 453 51.73 -41.18 -12.19
N VAL A 454 52.42 -40.15 -12.71
CA VAL A 454 53.83 -40.10 -13.21
C VAL A 454 54.65 -38.91 -12.62
N GLN A 455 55.99 -38.96 -12.75
CA GLN A 455 57.02 -38.09 -12.14
C GLN A 455 57.79 -37.24 -13.22
N PRO A 456 59.00 -36.65 -13.01
CA PRO A 456 59.78 -36.32 -11.77
C PRO A 456 60.41 -34.89 -11.76
N ILE A 457 61.42 -34.66 -10.87
CA ILE A 457 62.43 -33.55 -10.76
C ILE A 457 61.99 -32.37 -9.83
N LYS A 458 62.77 -31.85 -8.85
CA LYS A 458 64.11 -32.23 -8.28
C LYS A 458 64.35 -31.78 -6.80
N GLU A 459 65.58 -32.08 -6.34
CA GLU A 459 66.45 -31.58 -5.22
C GLU A 459 66.21 -30.19 -4.56
N SER A 460 66.69 -29.87 -3.33
CA SER A 460 67.28 -30.59 -2.14
C SER A 460 67.68 -29.55 -1.04
N SER A 461 68.20 -29.83 0.18
CA SER A 461 67.92 -30.81 1.28
C SER A 461 68.74 -30.47 2.57
N LYS A 462 68.35 -30.98 3.77
CA LYS A 462 69.01 -30.90 5.12
C LYS A 462 68.91 -29.50 5.82
N ALA A 463 68.61 -29.27 7.11
CA ALA A 463 68.74 -29.96 8.44
C ALA A 463 70.07 -29.68 9.19
N ALA A 464 70.18 -29.46 10.52
CA ALA A 464 69.25 -29.69 11.66
C ALA A 464 69.38 -28.66 12.85
N ALA A 465 69.15 -29.05 14.12
CA ALA A 465 69.10 -28.25 15.39
C ALA A 465 69.67 -29.06 16.60
N PRO A 466 69.60 -28.69 17.92
CA PRO A 466 69.12 -27.49 18.69
C PRO A 466 70.22 -26.99 19.70
N PRO A 467 70.02 -26.44 20.95
CA PRO A 467 68.84 -25.89 21.68
C PRO A 467 69.02 -24.57 22.51
N THR A 468 67.95 -24.16 23.22
CA THR A 468 67.86 -23.43 24.53
C THR A 468 67.99 -21.89 24.66
N THR A 469 67.33 -21.40 25.74
CA THR A 469 67.20 -20.03 26.30
C THR A 469 66.27 -19.05 25.57
N ALA A 470 65.63 -18.17 26.36
CA ALA A 470 64.70 -17.14 25.90
C ALA A 470 65.32 -15.73 26.14
N PRO A 471 65.10 -14.76 25.24
CA PRO A 471 65.78 -13.47 25.30
C PRO A 471 65.16 -12.49 26.32
N THR A 472 65.99 -11.93 27.19
CA THR A 472 65.71 -10.68 27.92
C THR A 472 66.34 -9.50 27.18
N ASN A 473 65.84 -8.29 27.38
CA ASN A 473 66.54 -7.09 26.91
C ASN A 473 67.82 -6.80 27.75
N ALA A 474 68.65 -5.85 27.31
CA ALA A 474 69.92 -5.50 27.97
C ALA A 474 69.79 -4.91 29.39
N GLN A 475 68.56 -4.72 29.90
CA GLN A 475 68.25 -4.26 31.25
C GLN A 475 67.52 -5.34 32.09
N GLY A 476 67.40 -6.58 31.59
CA GLY A 476 66.82 -7.72 32.31
C GLY A 476 65.29 -7.83 32.26
N GLU A 477 64.61 -7.04 31.44
CA GLU A 477 63.15 -7.10 31.32
C GLU A 477 62.71 -8.18 30.31
N GLN A 478 61.58 -8.84 30.60
CA GLN A 478 60.89 -9.74 29.67
C GLN A 478 60.03 -8.95 28.66
N LEU A 479 59.89 -9.49 27.46
CA LEU A 479 59.10 -8.94 26.35
C LEU A 479 58.05 -9.95 25.86
N SER A 480 57.00 -9.46 25.21
CA SER A 480 56.12 -10.33 24.39
C SER A 480 56.84 -10.79 23.11
N PRO A 481 56.34 -11.81 22.40
CA PRO A 481 56.93 -12.26 21.12
C PRO A 481 57.07 -11.15 20.08
N ASP A 482 56.17 -10.16 20.12
CA ASP A 482 56.12 -9.02 19.19
C ASP A 482 56.87 -7.78 19.72
N GLY A 483 57.64 -7.91 20.81
CA GLY A 483 58.58 -6.89 21.29
C GLY A 483 57.96 -5.74 22.12
N HIS A 484 56.68 -5.82 22.48
CA HIS A 484 56.01 -4.78 23.28
C HIS A 484 56.16 -5.01 24.80
N LYS A 485 56.18 -3.90 25.56
CA LYS A 485 56.45 -3.89 27.00
C LYS A 485 55.18 -4.08 27.83
N TYR A 486 55.23 -5.03 28.76
CA TYR A 486 54.10 -5.38 29.63
C TYR A 486 53.78 -4.27 30.64
N LYS A 487 52.49 -3.97 30.84
CA LYS A 487 51.97 -3.13 31.91
C LYS A 487 50.92 -3.93 32.70
N PRO A 488 51.10 -4.15 34.01
CA PRO A 488 50.02 -4.66 34.86
C PRO A 488 48.84 -3.67 34.90
N LEU A 489 47.63 -4.21 35.05
CA LEU A 489 46.43 -3.48 35.45
C LEU A 489 45.99 -4.01 36.81
N ASP A 490 45.65 -3.10 37.72
CA ASP A 490 45.28 -3.47 39.09
C ASP A 490 43.92 -4.17 39.16
N LEU A 491 43.83 -5.17 40.04
CA LEU A 491 42.60 -5.92 40.30
C LEU A 491 41.68 -5.13 41.26
N PRO A 492 40.39 -4.92 40.94
CA PRO A 492 39.43 -4.43 41.91
C PRO A 492 39.24 -5.47 43.03
N SER A 493 39.13 -5.00 44.27
CA SER A 493 38.99 -5.85 45.46
C SER A 493 37.60 -6.53 45.53
N PRO A 494 37.48 -7.72 46.16
CA PRO A 494 36.22 -8.45 46.25
C PRO A 494 35.19 -7.74 47.13
N ILE A 495 33.94 -7.69 46.67
CA ILE A 495 32.81 -7.19 47.45
C ILE A 495 32.43 -8.23 48.52
N VAL A 496 32.59 -7.87 49.78
CA VAL A 496 32.18 -8.69 50.92
C VAL A 496 30.74 -8.35 51.31
N PHE A 497 29.85 -9.33 51.27
CA PHE A 497 28.52 -9.21 51.86
C PHE A 497 28.62 -9.24 53.39
N VAL A 498 28.33 -8.10 54.04
CA VAL A 498 28.15 -8.03 55.49
C VAL A 498 26.65 -8.08 55.81
N ALA A 499 26.24 -9.07 56.59
CA ALA A 499 24.86 -9.22 57.03
C ALA A 499 24.64 -8.50 58.37
N GLU A 500 23.96 -7.35 58.36
CA GLU A 500 23.49 -6.74 59.60
C GLU A 500 22.31 -7.54 60.18
N THR A 501 22.60 -8.33 61.22
CA THR A 501 21.59 -8.87 62.11
C THR A 501 21.95 -8.56 63.55
N SER A 502 21.20 -7.63 64.16
CA SER A 502 21.08 -7.55 65.62
C SER A 502 19.62 -7.25 65.98
N LYS A 503 19.16 -7.76 67.12
CA LYS A 503 17.73 -7.86 67.47
C LYS A 503 17.33 -6.88 68.58
N PRO A 504 16.02 -6.56 68.71
CA PRO A 504 15.54 -5.53 69.62
C PRO A 504 15.46 -6.00 71.07
N ALA A 505 15.31 -5.05 72.00
CA ALA A 505 14.95 -5.32 73.37
C ALA A 505 14.01 -4.25 73.95
N SER A 506 12.72 -4.56 74.08
CA SER A 506 12.06 -4.52 75.40
C SER A 506 10.63 -5.09 75.42
N LYS A 507 10.47 -6.11 76.28
CA LYS A 507 9.29 -6.49 77.07
C LYS A 507 8.02 -6.98 76.37
N GLU A 508 7.68 -8.21 76.74
CA GLU A 508 6.40 -8.88 76.50
C GLU A 508 5.24 -8.21 77.27
N SER A 509 4.00 -8.48 76.84
CA SER A 509 3.01 -9.05 77.76
C SER A 509 1.82 -9.68 77.02
N ASN A 510 1.02 -10.45 77.76
CA ASN A 510 0.05 -11.44 77.26
C ASN A 510 -1.34 -10.88 76.90
N LYS A 511 -1.96 -11.51 75.89
CA LYS A 511 -3.39 -11.92 75.80
C LYS A 511 -4.53 -10.87 75.82
N ASN A 512 -5.44 -11.07 74.86
CA ASN A 512 -6.91 -11.02 74.92
C ASN A 512 -7.60 -10.24 76.07
N VAL A 513 -8.55 -9.36 75.72
CA VAL A 513 -10.00 -9.66 75.76
C VAL A 513 -10.83 -8.47 75.19
N GLN A 514 -12.04 -8.75 74.72
CA GLN A 514 -13.05 -7.81 74.20
C GLN A 514 -13.54 -6.78 75.25
N LYS A 515 -13.95 -5.56 74.83
CA LYS A 515 -15.36 -5.03 74.89
C LYS A 515 -15.46 -3.50 74.82
N ARG A 516 -16.63 -3.01 74.36
CA ARG A 516 -17.13 -1.61 74.31
C ARG A 516 -16.32 -0.71 73.34
N GLN A 517 -16.87 -0.06 72.31
CA GLN A 517 -18.25 0.25 71.87
C GLN A 517 -19.05 1.23 72.75
N LEU A 518 -19.32 2.39 72.15
CA LEU A 518 -20.22 3.51 72.54
C LEU A 518 -19.90 4.18 73.90
N ASP A 519 -20.21 5.46 74.12
CA ASP A 519 -21.40 6.27 73.74
C ASP A 519 -21.04 7.59 72.98
N LEU A 520 -21.92 8.35 72.29
CA LEU A 520 -23.31 8.26 71.72
C LEU A 520 -23.42 9.42 70.67
N VAL A 521 -23.98 9.27 69.45
CA VAL A 521 -25.40 9.50 69.03
C VAL A 521 -25.84 10.98 69.16
N GLU A 522 -26.58 11.63 68.26
CA GLU A 522 -27.53 11.22 67.18
C GLU A 522 -27.00 11.67 65.78
N ASP A 523 -27.19 11.02 64.62
CA ASP A 523 -28.15 10.03 64.07
C ASP A 523 -29.46 10.58 63.48
N GLY A 524 -29.77 10.16 62.25
CA GLY A 524 -30.80 10.73 61.36
C GLY A 524 -30.70 10.10 59.96
N SER A 525 -31.72 9.33 59.59
CA SER A 525 -31.61 8.24 58.59
C SER A 525 -31.61 8.69 57.10
N PRO A 526 -31.11 7.86 56.17
CA PRO A 526 -30.87 8.26 54.78
C PRO A 526 -32.11 8.17 53.87
N THR A 527 -32.19 9.06 52.89
CA THR A 527 -33.12 8.95 51.76
C THR A 527 -32.50 8.19 50.60
N VAL A 528 -33.21 7.18 50.09
CA VAL A 528 -32.97 6.56 48.79
C VAL A 528 -33.31 7.58 47.70
N ASP A 529 -32.48 7.71 46.66
CA ASP A 529 -32.89 7.76 45.24
C ASP A 529 -31.78 8.26 44.31
N ALA A 530 -31.23 7.34 43.51
CA ALA A 530 -30.42 7.64 42.32
C ALA A 530 -30.40 6.42 41.37
N VAL A 531 -31.57 5.82 41.08
CA VAL A 531 -31.68 4.71 40.11
C VAL A 531 -31.55 5.28 38.69
N ALA A 532 -30.33 5.53 38.26
CA ALA A 532 -30.02 5.69 36.85
C ALA A 532 -30.32 4.37 36.12
N SER A 533 -31.08 4.43 35.04
CA SER A 533 -31.62 3.25 34.37
C SER A 533 -30.51 2.40 33.72
N ALA A 534 -30.16 1.27 34.35
CA ALA A 534 -29.38 0.23 33.68
C ALA A 534 -30.21 -0.33 32.51
N SER A 535 -29.69 -0.17 31.28
CA SER A 535 -30.28 -0.81 30.09
C SER A 535 -30.18 -2.34 30.23
N PRO A 536 -31.18 -3.14 29.80
CA PRO A 536 -31.15 -4.62 29.86
C PRO A 536 -30.06 -5.31 29.00
N THR A 537 -29.10 -4.56 28.49
CA THR A 537 -28.04 -5.00 27.55
C THR A 537 -26.68 -5.22 28.22
N ALA A 538 -26.53 -4.92 29.52
CA ALA A 538 -25.23 -4.89 30.21
C ALA A 538 -24.50 -6.25 30.31
N ASP A 539 -25.22 -7.37 30.28
CA ASP A 539 -24.64 -8.72 30.39
C ASP A 539 -24.23 -9.33 29.01
N ARG A 540 -24.31 -8.55 27.93
CA ARG A 540 -23.91 -8.98 26.58
C ARG A 540 -22.59 -8.29 26.19
N PRO A 541 -21.46 -9.00 26.04
CA PRO A 541 -20.24 -8.39 25.52
C PRO A 541 -20.49 -7.90 24.09
N GLU A 542 -20.15 -6.64 23.80
CA GLU A 542 -20.26 -6.06 22.46
C GLU A 542 -19.21 -6.66 21.49
N CYS A 543 -18.23 -7.37 22.06
CA CYS A 543 -16.96 -7.72 21.44
C CYS A 543 -16.46 -9.04 22.04
N GLU A 544 -16.16 -10.04 21.21
CA GLU A 544 -15.26 -11.14 21.58
C GLU A 544 -13.84 -10.77 21.14
N ASP A 545 -12.85 -11.05 21.98
CA ASP A 545 -11.44 -10.84 21.63
C ASP A 545 -11.04 -11.73 20.44
N GLN A 546 -10.51 -11.12 19.39
CA GLN A 546 -9.85 -11.79 18.27
C GLN A 546 -8.45 -11.23 18.06
N GLY A 547 -7.54 -12.03 17.51
CA GLY A 547 -6.31 -11.51 16.92
C GLY A 547 -6.60 -10.84 15.57
N PHE A 548 -5.57 -10.65 14.74
CA PHE A 548 -5.81 -10.26 13.35
C PHE A 548 -6.63 -11.31 12.59
N VAL A 549 -7.57 -10.84 11.81
CA VAL A 549 -8.35 -11.61 10.85
C VAL A 549 -8.45 -10.87 9.52
N SER A 550 -9.00 -11.51 8.49
CA SER A 550 -9.16 -10.89 7.17
C SER A 550 -10.31 -9.88 7.15
N SER A 551 -10.05 -8.68 6.61
CA SER A 551 -11.12 -7.70 6.33
C SER A 551 -12.06 -8.12 5.19
N ALA A 552 -11.70 -9.12 4.38
CA ALA A 552 -12.41 -9.41 3.13
C ALA A 552 -13.82 -10.01 3.31
N GLY A 553 -14.15 -10.54 4.49
CA GLY A 553 -15.44 -11.19 4.75
C GLY A 553 -15.72 -12.32 3.75
N SER A 554 -16.77 -12.18 2.94
CA SER A 554 -17.12 -13.09 1.83
C SER A 554 -16.55 -12.69 0.46
N GLY A 555 -15.77 -11.60 0.37
CA GLY A 555 -15.09 -11.16 -0.85
C GLY A 555 -13.76 -11.88 -1.08
N ASN A 556 -13.09 -11.52 -2.18
CA ASN A 556 -11.72 -11.98 -2.46
C ASN A 556 -10.70 -11.25 -1.57
N GLU A 557 -9.59 -11.92 -1.26
CA GLU A 557 -8.39 -11.33 -0.69
C GLU A 557 -7.36 -11.06 -1.80
N GLU A 558 -6.64 -9.94 -1.71
CA GLU A 558 -5.51 -9.61 -2.58
C GLU A 558 -4.20 -9.81 -1.82
N TYR A 559 -3.26 -10.52 -2.42
CA TYR A 559 -1.90 -10.76 -1.93
C TYR A 559 -0.91 -10.27 -2.99
N THR A 560 0.11 -9.51 -2.60
CA THR A 560 1.12 -8.97 -3.51
C THR A 560 2.40 -8.61 -2.75
N LEU A 561 3.41 -8.13 -3.48
CA LEU A 561 4.51 -7.32 -2.92
C LEU A 561 4.40 -5.84 -3.31
N GLY A 562 3.33 -5.41 -4.00
CA GLY A 562 3.13 -3.99 -4.30
C GLY A 562 2.51 -3.20 -3.15
N GLY A 563 2.10 -1.98 -3.51
CA GLY A 563 1.36 -1.02 -2.69
C GLY A 563 0.37 -1.67 -1.73
N MET A 564 0.32 -1.15 -0.50
CA MET A 564 -0.46 -1.67 0.65
C MET A 564 0.17 -2.88 1.37
N SER A 565 1.32 -3.41 0.93
CA SER A 565 1.92 -4.61 1.56
C SER A 565 3.44 -4.73 1.46
N ASP A 566 4.05 -4.28 0.36
CA ASP A 566 5.48 -4.04 0.14
C ASP A 566 6.39 -4.05 1.40
N SER A 567 6.39 -2.94 2.11
CA SER A 567 7.31 -2.55 3.18
C SER A 567 7.15 -3.40 4.44
N THR A 568 6.01 -4.08 4.62
CA THR A 568 5.86 -5.06 5.72
C THR A 568 6.79 -6.25 5.51
N TYR A 569 6.91 -6.78 4.29
CA TYR A 569 7.80 -7.90 3.99
C TYR A 569 9.29 -7.47 4.03
N GLU A 570 9.55 -6.23 3.62
CA GLU A 570 10.85 -5.56 3.69
C GLU A 570 11.36 -5.46 5.13
N TYR A 571 10.51 -4.99 6.06
CA TYR A 571 10.85 -4.75 7.45
C TYR A 571 11.15 -6.04 8.20
N LEU A 572 10.64 -7.21 7.78
CA LEU A 572 11.05 -8.49 8.37
C LEU A 572 12.57 -8.71 8.30
N SER A 573 13.20 -8.45 7.14
CA SER A 573 14.66 -8.59 7.02
C SER A 573 15.39 -7.41 7.69
N LYS A 574 14.87 -6.18 7.54
CA LYS A 574 15.54 -4.96 8.05
C LYS A 574 15.50 -4.85 9.58
N GLU A 575 14.36 -5.17 10.22
CA GLU A 575 14.20 -5.22 11.68
C GLU A 575 15.06 -6.32 12.32
N TRP A 576 15.14 -7.50 11.68
CA TRP A 576 16.03 -8.57 12.14
C TRP A 576 17.50 -8.12 12.18
N LEU A 577 17.95 -7.32 11.20
CA LEU A 577 19.27 -6.69 11.22
C LEU A 577 19.40 -5.61 12.30
N LEU A 578 18.40 -4.74 12.45
CA LEU A 578 18.38 -3.65 13.44
C LEU A 578 18.39 -4.16 14.89
N LEU A 579 17.80 -5.34 15.15
CA LEU A 579 17.84 -6.04 16.44
C LEU A 579 19.09 -6.93 16.62
N GLY A 580 20.02 -6.95 15.65
CA GLY A 580 21.24 -7.75 15.73
C GLY A 580 20.98 -9.26 15.67
N GLY A 581 19.94 -9.68 14.95
CA GLY A 581 19.51 -11.07 14.77
C GLY A 581 18.90 -11.73 16.00
N LYS A 582 18.62 -10.98 17.07
CA LYS A 582 18.21 -11.53 18.39
C LYS A 582 16.80 -12.12 18.43
N VAL A 583 15.91 -11.69 17.53
CA VAL A 583 14.48 -12.03 17.56
C VAL A 583 14.11 -12.75 16.28
N ASP A 584 14.04 -14.08 16.33
CA ASP A 584 13.98 -14.91 15.12
C ASP A 584 12.62 -14.91 14.40
N LYS A 585 11.53 -14.44 15.02
CA LYS A 585 10.21 -14.38 14.38
C LYS A 585 10.23 -13.62 13.05
N TYR A 586 10.99 -12.53 12.99
CA TYR A 586 11.16 -11.74 11.78
C TYR A 586 11.78 -12.57 10.64
N ARG A 587 12.81 -13.37 10.94
CA ARG A 587 13.38 -14.34 10.00
C ARG A 587 12.36 -15.40 9.60
N SER A 588 11.70 -16.05 10.56
CA SER A 588 10.78 -17.15 10.29
C SER A 588 9.57 -16.71 9.47
N MET A 589 9.04 -15.51 9.74
CA MET A 589 8.00 -14.88 8.93
C MET A 589 8.51 -14.54 7.53
N TYR A 590 9.73 -14.01 7.38
CA TYR A 590 10.32 -13.69 6.07
C TYR A 590 10.51 -14.95 5.22
N GLU A 591 11.15 -15.99 5.75
CA GLU A 591 11.39 -17.24 5.03
C GLU A 591 10.08 -17.90 4.59
N SER A 592 9.09 -17.95 5.49
CA SER A 592 7.73 -18.47 5.18
C SER A 592 7.01 -17.64 4.11
N SER A 593 7.16 -16.30 4.15
CA SER A 593 6.58 -15.41 3.15
C SER A 593 7.24 -15.61 1.78
N MET A 594 8.57 -15.59 1.72
CA MET A 594 9.30 -15.62 0.45
C MET A 594 9.16 -16.95 -0.28
N ASP A 595 9.02 -18.07 0.43
CA ASP A 595 8.74 -19.35 -0.22
C ASP A 595 7.33 -19.40 -0.85
N VAL A 596 6.32 -18.77 -0.22
CA VAL A 596 4.98 -18.62 -0.81
C VAL A 596 4.94 -17.60 -1.95
N VAL A 597 5.64 -16.47 -1.81
CA VAL A 597 5.82 -15.45 -2.86
C VAL A 597 6.39 -16.08 -4.13
N LYS A 598 7.46 -16.90 -4.02
CA LYS A 598 8.11 -17.56 -5.16
C LYS A 598 7.19 -18.49 -5.94
N ASP A 599 6.28 -19.19 -5.26
CA ASP A 599 5.36 -20.14 -5.87
C ASP A 599 4.08 -19.49 -6.44
N ASN A 600 3.69 -18.29 -5.98
CA ASN A 600 2.36 -17.72 -6.25
C ASN A 600 2.35 -16.29 -6.85
N LEU A 601 3.40 -15.50 -6.66
CA LEU A 601 3.49 -14.11 -7.14
C LEU A 601 4.61 -13.86 -8.15
N ILE A 602 5.73 -14.58 -8.05
CA ILE A 602 6.88 -14.39 -8.94
C ILE A 602 6.61 -15.07 -10.29
N PHE A 603 6.58 -14.30 -11.37
CA PHE A 603 6.34 -14.81 -12.72
C PHE A 603 7.37 -14.31 -13.73
N ARG A 604 7.55 -15.04 -14.82
CA ARG A 604 8.27 -14.55 -16.01
C ARG A 604 7.27 -13.92 -16.97
N PRO A 605 7.50 -12.71 -17.49
CA PRO A 605 6.68 -12.13 -18.54
C PRO A 605 6.95 -12.78 -19.90
N MET A 606 5.91 -12.92 -20.72
CA MET A 606 6.00 -13.45 -22.08
C MET A 606 6.40 -12.32 -23.04
N LEU A 607 7.69 -12.21 -23.33
CA LEU A 607 8.29 -11.14 -24.13
C LEU A 607 8.84 -11.70 -25.46
N PRO A 608 8.81 -10.95 -26.58
CA PRO A 608 9.24 -11.48 -27.89
C PRO A 608 10.72 -11.84 -28.00
N ASN A 609 11.58 -11.22 -27.20
CA ASN A 609 13.01 -11.53 -27.14
C ASN A 609 13.32 -12.72 -26.21
N GLU A 610 12.31 -13.29 -25.55
CA GLU A 610 12.42 -14.34 -24.54
C GLU A 610 13.35 -13.97 -23.36
N ASP A 611 13.40 -12.68 -22.99
CA ASP A 611 14.23 -12.13 -21.90
C ASP A 611 14.08 -12.94 -20.59
N ASP A 612 15.19 -13.23 -19.91
CA ASP A 612 15.23 -14.07 -18.70
C ASP A 612 15.09 -13.25 -17.40
N ILE A 613 14.04 -12.44 -17.36
CA ILE A 613 13.66 -11.56 -16.24
C ILE A 613 12.49 -12.14 -15.44
N LEU A 614 12.22 -11.55 -14.27
CA LEU A 614 11.06 -11.87 -13.42
C LEU A 614 10.33 -10.59 -13.00
N PHE A 615 9.04 -10.72 -12.70
CA PHE A 615 8.15 -9.71 -12.14
C PHE A 615 7.44 -10.29 -10.90
N SER A 616 6.87 -9.42 -10.06
CA SER A 616 6.02 -9.80 -8.92
C SER A 616 4.60 -9.31 -9.15
N GLY A 617 3.63 -10.22 -9.17
CA GLY A 617 2.24 -9.93 -9.53
C GLY A 617 1.30 -9.69 -8.35
N LYS A 618 0.01 -9.90 -8.62
CA LYS A 618 -1.08 -9.87 -7.63
C LYS A 618 -1.88 -11.17 -7.66
N LEU A 619 -2.02 -11.85 -6.52
CA LEU A 619 -2.83 -13.05 -6.39
C LEU A 619 -4.17 -12.72 -5.71
N PHE A 620 -5.26 -13.03 -6.39
CA PHE A 620 -6.61 -12.94 -5.85
C PHE A 620 -7.10 -14.29 -5.33
N VAL A 621 -7.45 -14.38 -4.05
CA VAL A 621 -7.84 -15.61 -3.35
C VAL A 621 -9.30 -15.52 -2.87
N GLY A 622 -10.16 -16.39 -3.42
CA GLY A 622 -11.58 -16.43 -3.09
C GLY A 622 -11.90 -16.88 -1.67
N PRO A 623 -13.13 -16.68 -1.18
CA PRO A 623 -13.57 -17.13 0.16
C PRO A 623 -13.65 -18.67 0.25
N THR A 624 -13.89 -19.33 -0.87
CA THR A 624 -13.76 -20.78 -1.06
C THR A 624 -12.48 -21.07 -1.81
N LYS A 625 -11.80 -22.18 -1.50
CA LYS A 625 -10.63 -22.64 -2.29
C LYS A 625 -11.00 -22.70 -3.79
N PRO A 626 -10.21 -22.10 -4.68
CA PRO A 626 -10.52 -22.09 -6.11
C PRO A 626 -10.45 -23.51 -6.69
N LEU A 627 -11.14 -23.73 -7.81
CA LEU A 627 -11.21 -25.03 -8.48
C LEU A 627 -9.85 -25.49 -9.04
N ILE A 628 -8.91 -24.56 -9.23
CA ILE A 628 -7.54 -24.78 -9.71
C ILE A 628 -6.61 -23.82 -8.96
N GLY A 629 -5.45 -24.29 -8.50
CA GLY A 629 -4.41 -23.47 -7.86
C GLY A 629 -4.75 -22.98 -6.46
N ASN A 630 -4.02 -21.95 -6.00
CA ASN A 630 -4.27 -21.25 -4.72
C ASN A 630 -5.07 -19.94 -4.90
N GLY A 631 -5.07 -19.38 -6.11
CA GLY A 631 -5.73 -18.11 -6.46
C GLY A 631 -5.58 -17.81 -7.95
N VAL A 632 -6.02 -16.63 -8.37
CA VAL A 632 -5.83 -16.11 -9.74
C VAL A 632 -4.70 -15.08 -9.73
N LEU A 633 -3.63 -15.33 -10.48
CA LEU A 633 -2.51 -14.40 -10.65
C LEU A 633 -2.83 -13.38 -11.76
N GLU A 634 -2.87 -12.11 -11.41
CA GLU A 634 -2.80 -10.98 -12.33
C GLU A 634 -1.34 -10.55 -12.50
N GLY A 635 -0.88 -10.48 -13.76
CA GLY A 635 0.48 -10.08 -14.13
C GLY A 635 0.75 -8.57 -14.07
N GLU A 636 0.14 -7.85 -13.12
CA GLU A 636 0.46 -6.45 -12.85
C GLU A 636 1.85 -6.35 -12.20
N ASN A 637 2.77 -5.61 -12.82
CA ASN A 637 4.04 -5.22 -12.22
C ASN A 637 4.00 -3.69 -11.99
N ALA A 638 4.11 -3.27 -10.73
CA ALA A 638 4.01 -1.86 -10.33
C ALA A 638 5.40 -1.30 -9.97
N HIS A 639 5.58 0.03 -10.01
CA HIS A 639 6.87 0.63 -9.63
C HIS A 639 7.22 0.30 -8.16
N LEU A 640 6.21 0.34 -7.29
CA LEU A 640 6.26 -0.13 -5.90
C LEU A 640 6.66 -1.60 -5.71
N THR A 641 6.59 -2.48 -6.73
CA THR A 641 7.11 -3.86 -6.57
C THR A 641 8.64 -3.94 -6.72
N CYS A 642 9.31 -2.86 -7.16
CA CYS A 642 10.70 -2.93 -7.57
C CYS A 642 11.71 -3.06 -6.42
N PHE A 643 11.42 -2.62 -5.19
CA PHE A 643 12.26 -2.83 -4.00
C PHE A 643 12.53 -4.33 -3.73
N ALA A 644 11.64 -5.22 -4.22
CA ALA A 644 11.71 -6.65 -4.00
C ALA A 644 13.04 -7.26 -4.48
N GLY A 645 13.69 -6.67 -5.48
CA GLY A 645 15.04 -7.05 -5.89
C GLY A 645 16.06 -6.89 -4.75
N GLY A 646 16.12 -5.71 -4.12
CA GLY A 646 16.95 -5.42 -2.96
C GLY A 646 16.60 -6.29 -1.75
N MET A 647 15.29 -6.42 -1.45
CA MET A 647 14.78 -7.28 -0.38
C MET A 647 15.24 -8.74 -0.53
N PHE A 648 14.98 -9.38 -1.69
CA PHE A 648 15.40 -10.76 -1.96
C PHE A 648 16.93 -10.90 -1.90
N GLY A 649 17.68 -9.95 -2.44
CA GLY A 649 19.14 -9.98 -2.44
C GLY A 649 19.74 -9.92 -1.03
N MET A 650 19.18 -9.07 -0.18
CA MET A 650 19.57 -8.97 1.23
C MET A 650 19.20 -10.24 2.00
N GLY A 651 17.95 -10.71 1.87
CA GLY A 651 17.47 -11.95 2.48
C GLY A 651 18.33 -13.17 2.12
N ALA A 652 18.70 -13.30 0.84
CA ALA A 652 19.58 -14.35 0.33
C ALA A 652 20.93 -14.40 1.05
N LYS A 653 21.53 -13.23 1.35
CA LYS A 653 22.79 -13.12 2.10
C LYS A 653 22.60 -13.47 3.57
N ILE A 654 21.65 -12.83 4.25
CA ILE A 654 21.54 -12.88 5.73
C ILE A 654 20.99 -14.21 6.25
N TYR A 655 20.17 -14.90 5.44
CA TYR A 655 19.57 -16.19 5.80
C TYR A 655 20.20 -17.39 5.10
N ASN A 656 21.20 -17.18 4.23
CA ASN A 656 21.89 -18.19 3.43
C ASN A 656 20.93 -18.95 2.49
N ARG A 657 20.28 -18.21 1.59
CA ARG A 657 19.32 -18.70 0.60
C ARG A 657 19.81 -18.31 -0.81
N PRO A 658 20.86 -18.97 -1.34
CA PRO A 658 21.58 -18.51 -2.54
C PRO A 658 20.73 -18.50 -3.82
N GLU A 659 19.68 -19.31 -3.90
CA GLU A 659 18.71 -19.32 -4.99
C GLU A 659 17.87 -18.03 -5.06
N ASP A 660 17.61 -17.40 -3.92
CA ASP A 660 16.85 -16.14 -3.84
C ASP A 660 17.68 -14.96 -4.41
N LEU A 661 19.01 -15.07 -4.50
CA LEU A 661 19.89 -14.06 -5.11
C LEU A 661 19.78 -14.02 -6.65
N GLU A 662 19.51 -15.16 -7.30
CA GLU A 662 19.24 -15.16 -8.75
C GLU A 662 17.84 -14.64 -9.07
N ILE A 663 16.88 -14.82 -8.14
CA ILE A 663 15.55 -14.20 -8.23
C ILE A 663 15.67 -12.68 -8.04
N ALA A 664 16.44 -12.23 -7.04
CA ALA A 664 16.74 -10.82 -6.79
C ALA A 664 17.28 -10.10 -8.04
N LYS A 665 18.33 -10.65 -8.65
CA LYS A 665 18.90 -10.13 -9.91
C LYS A 665 17.85 -10.00 -11.01
N LYS A 666 16.99 -11.02 -11.19
CA LYS A 666 15.98 -11.06 -12.25
C LYS A 666 14.81 -10.11 -12.03
N LEU A 667 14.44 -9.85 -10.77
CA LEU A 667 13.47 -8.82 -10.40
C LEU A 667 14.03 -7.42 -10.69
N THR A 668 15.25 -7.11 -10.21
CA THR A 668 15.91 -5.84 -10.51
C THR A 668 16.12 -5.65 -12.02
N GLN A 669 16.52 -6.71 -12.73
CA GLN A 669 16.68 -6.68 -14.18
C GLN A 669 15.34 -6.46 -14.91
N GLY A 670 14.23 -6.97 -14.36
CA GLY A 670 12.88 -6.70 -14.83
C GLY A 670 12.47 -5.24 -14.65
N CYS A 671 12.80 -4.62 -13.53
CA CYS A 671 12.57 -3.18 -13.33
C CYS A 671 13.44 -2.33 -14.28
N VAL A 672 14.71 -2.69 -14.48
CA VAL A 672 15.57 -2.03 -15.49
C VAL A 672 15.02 -2.23 -16.91
N TRP A 673 14.49 -3.41 -17.25
CA TRP A 673 13.80 -3.64 -18.54
C TRP A 673 12.54 -2.75 -18.67
N SER A 674 11.80 -2.59 -17.58
CA SER A 674 10.56 -1.77 -17.51
C SER A 674 10.82 -0.28 -17.64
N TYR A 675 12.02 0.21 -17.30
CA TYR A 675 12.49 1.55 -17.68
C TYR A 675 12.79 1.62 -19.19
N ASN A 676 13.50 0.63 -19.74
CA ASN A 676 13.95 0.65 -21.14
C ASN A 676 12.82 0.41 -22.18
N MET A 677 11.63 -0.05 -21.79
CA MET A 677 10.52 -0.31 -22.70
C MET A 677 9.69 0.93 -23.11
N THR A 678 9.94 2.10 -22.50
CA THR A 678 9.11 3.30 -22.67
C THR A 678 9.75 4.37 -23.55
N ALA A 679 8.97 5.40 -23.94
CA ALA A 679 9.44 6.48 -24.80
C ALA A 679 10.36 7.47 -24.06
N THR A 680 10.21 7.60 -22.73
CA THR A 680 11.08 8.42 -21.89
C THR A 680 12.36 7.70 -21.46
N GLY A 681 12.32 6.36 -21.35
CA GLY A 681 13.32 5.58 -20.64
C GLY A 681 13.05 5.45 -19.13
N ILE A 682 11.79 5.69 -18.70
CA ILE A 682 11.33 5.66 -17.30
C ILE A 682 10.16 4.67 -17.18
N MET A 683 10.10 3.87 -16.12
CA MET A 683 9.02 2.91 -15.89
C MET A 683 7.71 3.60 -15.46
N PRO A 684 6.53 3.14 -15.92
CA PRO A 684 5.23 3.63 -15.46
C PRO A 684 4.90 3.13 -14.05
N GLU A 685 4.10 3.87 -13.28
CA GLU A 685 3.63 3.43 -11.94
C GLU A 685 3.03 2.01 -11.94
N ALA A 686 2.29 1.61 -12.99
CA ALA A 686 1.78 0.23 -13.13
C ALA A 686 1.47 -0.21 -14.57
N PHE A 687 1.81 -1.46 -14.91
CA PHE A 687 1.45 -2.11 -16.17
C PHE A 687 1.16 -3.62 -15.99
N ILE A 688 0.46 -4.23 -16.94
CA ILE A 688 0.18 -5.68 -16.97
C ILE A 688 0.98 -6.33 -18.11
N ALA A 689 1.76 -7.36 -17.78
CA ALA A 689 2.39 -8.26 -18.75
C ALA A 689 1.72 -9.64 -18.76
N VAL A 690 1.82 -10.38 -19.87
CA VAL A 690 1.29 -11.76 -19.92
C VAL A 690 2.17 -12.70 -19.11
N PRO A 691 1.65 -13.43 -18.10
CA PRO A 691 2.44 -14.42 -17.38
C PRO A 691 2.66 -15.69 -18.21
N CYS A 692 3.90 -16.16 -18.19
CA CYS A 692 4.32 -17.46 -18.72
C CYS A 692 3.83 -18.60 -17.82
N GLU A 693 3.61 -19.80 -18.38
CA GLU A 693 3.26 -21.00 -17.60
C GLU A 693 4.42 -21.54 -16.74
N ASN A 694 5.64 -21.02 -16.95
CA ASN A 694 6.83 -21.40 -16.19
C ASN A 694 7.81 -20.23 -16.09
N THR A 695 8.47 -20.07 -14.94
CA THR A 695 9.50 -19.04 -14.71
C THR A 695 10.82 -19.32 -15.43
N LYS A 696 11.11 -20.58 -15.77
CA LYS A 696 12.41 -21.01 -16.33
C LYS A 696 12.46 -21.04 -17.86
N SER A 697 11.30 -21.12 -18.51
CA SER A 697 11.18 -21.25 -19.95
C SER A 697 9.91 -20.55 -20.43
N CYS A 698 10.04 -19.59 -21.35
CA CYS A 698 8.88 -18.94 -21.94
C CYS A 698 9.14 -18.62 -23.41
N ALA A 699 8.43 -19.32 -24.29
CA ALA A 699 8.43 -19.04 -25.72
C ALA A 699 7.38 -17.98 -26.05
N TRP A 700 7.66 -17.12 -27.02
CA TRP A 700 6.69 -16.11 -27.47
C TRP A 700 5.45 -16.75 -28.12
N ASN A 701 4.25 -16.45 -27.60
CA ASN A 701 2.97 -16.87 -28.16
C ASN A 701 2.09 -15.65 -28.52
N GLN A 702 2.17 -15.23 -29.78
CA GLN A 702 1.40 -14.10 -30.31
C GLN A 702 -0.12 -14.30 -30.19
N THR A 703 -0.62 -15.52 -30.37
CA THR A 703 -2.06 -15.80 -30.24
C THR A 703 -2.54 -15.56 -28.81
N LYS A 704 -1.85 -16.12 -27.81
CA LYS A 704 -2.17 -15.88 -26.38
C LYS A 704 -2.06 -14.40 -26.00
N TYR A 705 -1.08 -13.68 -26.55
CA TYR A 705 -0.93 -12.23 -26.34
C TYR A 705 -2.12 -11.44 -26.91
N TRP A 706 -2.58 -11.80 -28.12
CA TRP A 706 -3.73 -11.16 -28.76
C TRP A 706 -5.06 -11.51 -28.07
N GLU A 707 -5.26 -12.77 -27.67
CA GLU A 707 -6.41 -13.24 -26.86
C GLU A 707 -6.56 -12.48 -25.52
N ILE A 708 -5.45 -12.01 -24.93
CA ILE A 708 -5.48 -11.24 -23.67
C ILE A 708 -5.73 -9.74 -23.91
N ILE A 709 -5.29 -9.17 -25.04
CA ILE A 709 -5.65 -7.80 -25.45
C ILE A 709 -7.13 -7.72 -25.88
N ASP A 710 -7.67 -8.83 -26.39
CA ASP A 710 -9.03 -8.91 -26.90
C ASP A 710 -9.75 -10.23 -26.53
N PRO A 711 -10.18 -10.38 -25.27
CA PRO A 711 -10.92 -11.56 -24.82
C PRO A 711 -12.37 -11.59 -25.32
N ASP A 712 -12.90 -10.47 -25.82
CA ASP A 712 -14.30 -10.31 -26.26
C ASP A 712 -14.48 -10.42 -27.78
N ALA A 713 -13.47 -10.87 -28.52
CA ALA A 713 -13.51 -10.99 -29.98
C ALA A 713 -14.75 -11.73 -30.51
N GLU A 714 -15.10 -12.88 -29.93
CA GLU A 714 -16.28 -13.67 -30.32
C GLU A 714 -17.59 -13.00 -29.89
N ASN A 715 -17.62 -12.40 -28.69
CA ASN A 715 -18.77 -11.67 -28.15
C ASN A 715 -19.11 -10.43 -28.99
N ARG A 716 -18.10 -9.72 -29.49
CA ARG A 716 -18.26 -8.57 -30.39
C ARG A 716 -18.88 -8.96 -31.72
N VAL A 717 -18.39 -10.05 -32.33
CA VAL A 717 -18.87 -10.56 -33.62
C VAL A 717 -20.27 -11.16 -33.51
N SER A 718 -20.59 -11.88 -32.43
CA SER A 718 -21.94 -12.42 -32.20
C SER A 718 -22.96 -11.32 -31.89
N SER A 719 -22.59 -10.33 -31.07
CA SER A 719 -23.42 -9.16 -30.78
C SER A 719 -23.75 -8.35 -32.02
N TYR A 720 -22.77 -8.10 -32.90
CA TYR A 720 -23.02 -7.40 -34.17
C TYR A 720 -23.97 -8.18 -35.10
N LYS A 721 -23.85 -9.51 -35.19
CA LYS A 721 -24.80 -10.33 -35.96
C LYS A 721 -26.23 -10.20 -35.42
N LEU A 722 -26.41 -10.25 -34.10
CA LEU A 722 -27.71 -10.08 -33.46
C LEU A 722 -28.31 -8.67 -33.66
N GLN A 723 -27.47 -7.63 -33.60
CA GLN A 723 -27.86 -6.25 -33.92
C GLN A 723 -28.27 -6.12 -35.40
N MET A 724 -27.50 -6.72 -36.32
CA MET A 724 -27.80 -6.69 -37.76
C MET A 724 -29.08 -7.45 -38.10
N ASP A 725 -29.33 -8.61 -37.49
CA ASP A 725 -30.61 -9.33 -37.60
C ASP A 725 -31.79 -8.51 -37.06
N THR A 726 -31.56 -7.72 -36.02
CA THR A 726 -32.58 -6.82 -35.44
C THR A 726 -32.85 -5.63 -36.37
N TYR A 727 -31.80 -5.01 -36.90
CA TYR A 727 -31.88 -3.95 -37.91
C TYR A 727 -32.58 -4.44 -39.18
N ASN A 728 -32.26 -5.62 -39.69
CA ASN A 728 -32.93 -6.21 -40.86
C ASN A 728 -34.43 -6.42 -40.64
N LYS A 729 -34.85 -6.86 -39.44
CA LYS A 729 -36.27 -6.98 -39.06
C LYS A 729 -36.94 -5.60 -38.95
N GLN A 730 -36.27 -4.62 -38.37
CA GLN A 730 -36.77 -3.24 -38.28
C GLN A 730 -36.91 -2.60 -39.67
N MET A 731 -35.90 -2.74 -40.55
CA MET A 731 -35.93 -2.28 -41.93
C MET A 731 -37.08 -2.92 -42.71
N ALA A 732 -37.26 -4.24 -42.62
CA ALA A 732 -38.38 -4.92 -43.27
C ALA A 732 -39.75 -4.40 -42.77
N SER A 733 -39.90 -4.20 -41.46
CA SER A 733 -41.12 -3.63 -40.86
C SER A 733 -41.35 -2.17 -41.25
N ALA A 734 -40.29 -1.37 -41.33
CA ALA A 734 -40.34 0.04 -41.71
C ALA A 734 -40.66 0.22 -43.20
N SER A 735 -40.09 -0.61 -44.09
CA SER A 735 -40.45 -0.67 -45.50
C SER A 735 -41.90 -1.10 -45.70
N ALA A 736 -42.35 -2.18 -45.05
CA ALA A 736 -43.74 -2.63 -45.16
C ALA A 736 -44.74 -1.58 -44.65
N TRP A 737 -44.42 -0.88 -43.56
CA TRP A 737 -45.23 0.26 -43.09
C TRP A 737 -45.20 1.43 -44.08
N PHE A 738 -44.03 1.81 -44.57
CA PHE A 738 -43.86 2.94 -45.49
C PHE A 738 -44.56 2.68 -46.84
N GLU A 739 -44.48 1.47 -47.38
CA GLU A 739 -45.21 1.03 -48.57
C GLU A 739 -46.72 1.07 -48.35
N ALA A 740 -47.23 0.61 -47.20
CA ALA A 740 -48.65 0.69 -46.86
C ALA A 740 -49.14 2.14 -46.71
N GLU A 741 -48.36 3.00 -46.06
CA GLU A 741 -48.68 4.42 -45.89
C GLU A 741 -48.69 5.15 -47.24
N MET A 742 -47.68 4.92 -48.09
CA MET A 742 -47.61 5.44 -49.47
C MET A 742 -48.73 4.89 -50.37
N ALA A 743 -49.14 3.63 -50.20
CA ALA A 743 -50.29 3.05 -50.90
C ALA A 743 -51.60 3.71 -50.45
N SER A 744 -51.76 4.02 -49.16
CA SER A 744 -52.92 4.77 -48.65
C SER A 744 -52.96 6.20 -49.20
N PHE A 745 -51.80 6.85 -49.33
CA PHE A 745 -51.63 8.19 -49.89
C PHE A 745 -51.97 8.26 -51.40
N THR A 746 -51.85 7.14 -52.11
CA THR A 746 -52.07 7.05 -53.57
C THR A 746 -53.39 6.39 -53.97
N ALA A 747 -54.19 5.92 -53.00
CA ALA A 747 -55.49 5.31 -53.25
C ALA A 747 -56.58 6.36 -53.62
N PRO A 748 -57.42 6.11 -54.65
CA PRO A 748 -58.50 7.02 -55.02
C PRO A 748 -59.65 7.00 -53.98
N PRO A 749 -60.35 8.12 -53.74
CA PRO A 749 -61.36 8.22 -52.69
C PRO A 749 -62.58 7.34 -52.95
N THR A 750 -62.98 6.56 -51.95
CA THR A 750 -64.19 5.72 -52.02
C THR A 750 -65.45 6.58 -51.81
N PRO A 751 -66.55 6.41 -52.56
CA PRO A 751 -67.73 7.25 -52.43
C PRO A 751 -68.46 7.13 -51.08
N ALA A 752 -68.80 8.27 -50.47
CA ALA A 752 -69.60 8.31 -49.24
C ALA A 752 -71.07 7.94 -49.49
N THR A 753 -71.63 7.08 -48.62
CA THR A 753 -73.05 6.70 -48.67
C THR A 753 -73.95 7.78 -48.04
N PRO A 754 -75.07 8.20 -48.65
CA PRO A 754 -75.88 9.31 -48.11
C PRO A 754 -76.66 8.99 -46.83
N ILE A 755 -76.79 10.01 -45.97
CA ILE A 755 -77.65 10.00 -44.78
C ILE A 755 -79.13 10.00 -45.19
N ARG A 756 -79.97 9.23 -44.48
CA ARG A 756 -81.44 9.30 -44.59
C ARG A 756 -82.05 9.67 -43.24
N THR A 757 -82.90 10.70 -43.22
CA THR A 757 -83.48 11.30 -42.02
C THR A 757 -84.89 10.81 -41.70
N ALA A 758 -85.18 10.57 -40.42
CA ALA A 758 -86.52 10.62 -39.81
C ALA A 758 -86.42 10.65 -38.26
N ALA A 759 -87.40 11.27 -37.62
CA ALA A 759 -87.66 11.26 -36.17
C ALA A 759 -89.18 10.96 -35.97
N PRO A 760 -89.79 10.87 -34.77
CA PRO A 760 -89.24 11.17 -33.43
C PRO A 760 -89.68 10.24 -32.25
N THR A 761 -89.23 10.62 -31.04
CA THR A 761 -89.85 10.43 -29.69
C THR A 761 -89.82 9.09 -28.91
N LYS A 762 -89.36 9.26 -27.65
CA LYS A 762 -89.74 8.62 -26.36
C LYS A 762 -89.16 7.26 -25.91
N LYS A 763 -88.46 7.36 -24.77
CA LYS A 763 -88.17 6.37 -23.70
C LYS A 763 -89.45 5.63 -23.20
N PRO A 764 -89.40 4.47 -22.48
CA PRO A 764 -88.41 4.19 -21.42
C PRO A 764 -88.00 2.72 -21.10
N ASN A 765 -87.24 2.58 -20.00
CA ASN A 765 -87.03 1.41 -19.11
C ASN A 765 -85.98 0.33 -19.46
N ASN A 766 -85.08 0.09 -18.49
CA ASN A 766 -84.42 -1.21 -18.24
C ASN A 766 -85.43 -2.16 -17.56
N PRO A 767 -85.24 -3.49 -17.61
CA PRO A 767 -84.39 -4.14 -16.59
C PRO A 767 -83.52 -5.30 -17.13
N ALA A 768 -82.56 -5.76 -16.32
CA ALA A 768 -81.96 -7.09 -16.46
C ALA A 768 -82.90 -8.15 -15.82
N PRO A 769 -82.81 -9.44 -16.19
CA PRO A 769 -81.83 -10.33 -15.54
C PRO A 769 -81.22 -11.41 -16.46
N GLY A 770 -80.34 -12.26 -15.89
CA GLY A 770 -80.02 -13.60 -16.41
C GLY A 770 -81.05 -14.65 -15.97
N PRO A 771 -80.71 -15.96 -15.73
CA PRO A 771 -79.36 -16.54 -15.61
C PRO A 771 -79.15 -17.94 -16.26
N ALA A 772 -77.92 -18.47 -16.09
CA ALA A 772 -77.52 -19.89 -16.03
C ALA A 772 -77.73 -20.84 -17.25
N GLY A 773 -76.93 -21.91 -17.43
CA GLY A 773 -75.63 -22.22 -16.79
C GLY A 773 -75.34 -23.73 -16.57
N MET A 774 -74.13 -24.19 -16.93
CA MET A 774 -73.42 -25.41 -16.50
C MET A 774 -72.06 -25.47 -17.25
N GLU A 775 -70.93 -25.96 -16.74
CA GLU A 775 -70.56 -26.33 -15.35
C GLU A 775 -69.02 -26.19 -15.13
N LYS A 776 -68.48 -26.47 -13.93
CA LYS A 776 -67.11 -26.08 -13.50
C LYS A 776 -66.21 -27.23 -12.99
N ARG A 777 -64.89 -27.05 -13.16
CA ARG A 777 -63.82 -27.30 -12.15
C ARG A 777 -62.87 -26.09 -12.21
N GLN A 778 -62.62 -25.31 -11.14
CA GLN A 778 -61.79 -25.56 -9.92
C GLN A 778 -60.28 -25.65 -10.24
N PHE A 779 -59.33 -25.09 -9.48
CA PHE A 779 -59.28 -24.23 -8.26
C PHE A 779 -57.78 -23.79 -8.05
N MET A 780 -57.34 -22.80 -7.26
CA MET A 780 -57.88 -21.60 -6.55
C MET A 780 -56.67 -20.70 -6.14
N GLY A 781 -56.83 -19.57 -5.41
CA GLY A 781 -55.67 -18.79 -4.89
C GLY A 781 -56.01 -17.50 -4.11
N GLU A 782 -55.02 -16.96 -3.38
CA GLU A 782 -54.96 -15.72 -2.55
C GLU A 782 -53.45 -15.27 -2.51
N GLY A 783 -52.96 -14.11 -2.04
CA GLY A 783 -53.48 -12.90 -1.37
C GLY A 783 -52.54 -12.46 -0.21
N MET A 784 -52.23 -11.18 0.09
CA MET A 784 -52.49 -9.88 -0.56
C MET A 784 -51.60 -8.75 0.08
N ASP A 785 -51.27 -7.66 -0.67
CA ASP A 785 -50.84 -6.29 -0.23
C ASP A 785 -49.52 -6.09 0.59
N PRO A 786 -48.99 -4.84 0.79
CA PRO A 786 -49.32 -3.48 0.26
C PRO A 786 -48.07 -2.77 -0.38
N PRO A 787 -47.97 -1.40 -0.53
CA PRO A 787 -48.93 -0.31 -0.77
C PRO A 787 -48.64 0.48 -2.09
N ALA A 788 -49.37 1.58 -2.34
CA ALA A 788 -49.34 2.37 -3.59
C ALA A 788 -48.45 3.65 -3.58
N ILE A 789 -48.14 4.16 -4.77
CA ILE A 789 -47.64 5.54 -5.02
C ILE A 789 -48.73 6.34 -5.75
N PRO A 790 -49.18 7.51 -5.25
CA PRO A 790 -50.18 8.33 -5.93
C PRO A 790 -49.57 9.34 -6.93
N GLN A 791 -50.27 9.59 -8.03
CA GLN A 791 -50.04 10.76 -8.89
C GLN A 791 -50.77 12.00 -8.36
N GLN A 792 -50.16 13.18 -8.48
CA GLN A 792 -50.90 14.45 -8.61
C GLN A 792 -50.14 15.44 -9.51
N ASN A 793 -50.88 16.31 -10.20
CA ASN A 793 -50.39 17.19 -11.27
C ASN A 793 -50.34 18.67 -10.79
N PRO A 794 -49.64 19.59 -11.51
CA PRO A 794 -49.24 20.90 -10.99
C PRO A 794 -50.26 22.02 -11.16
N ALA A 795 -50.23 23.02 -10.27
CA ALA A 795 -50.88 24.33 -10.49
C ALA A 795 -50.36 25.48 -9.58
N LYS A 796 -49.52 26.37 -10.12
CA LYS A 796 -49.44 27.85 -9.92
C LYS A 796 -48.07 28.35 -10.44
N ALA A 797 -47.94 29.12 -11.51
CA ALA A 797 -48.58 30.38 -11.94
C ALA A 797 -47.86 31.64 -11.40
N ILE A 798 -46.95 32.17 -12.25
CA ILE A 798 -46.32 33.50 -12.17
C ILE A 798 -47.33 34.56 -12.65
N PRO A 799 -47.41 35.73 -12.02
CA PRO A 799 -47.29 36.97 -12.83
C PRO A 799 -46.63 38.18 -12.14
N GLN A 800 -45.68 38.82 -12.87
CA GLN A 800 -45.53 40.29 -13.04
C GLN A 800 -45.03 41.14 -11.83
N HIS A 801 -44.32 42.27 -12.02
CA HIS A 801 -43.63 42.84 -13.19
C HIS A 801 -42.45 43.76 -12.74
N ALA A 802 -41.63 44.25 -13.69
CA ALA A 802 -40.51 45.17 -13.46
C ALA A 802 -40.97 46.63 -13.23
N PRO A 803 -40.05 47.62 -13.08
CA PRO A 803 -39.64 48.35 -14.29
C PRO A 803 -38.23 49.02 -14.30
N HIS A 804 -37.92 49.59 -15.48
CA HIS A 804 -37.00 50.70 -15.79
C HIS A 804 -35.47 50.59 -15.61
N ALA A 805 -34.78 50.84 -16.73
CA ALA A 805 -33.54 51.59 -16.78
C ALA A 805 -33.72 52.80 -17.72
N ASN A 806 -33.16 53.95 -17.34
CA ASN A 806 -32.97 55.16 -18.16
C ASN A 806 -31.45 55.28 -18.45
N LEU A 807 -30.95 55.77 -19.60
CA LEU A 807 -30.91 57.18 -20.05
C LEU A 807 -30.25 58.09 -18.98
N MET A 808 -29.14 58.82 -19.21
CA MET A 808 -28.58 59.48 -20.41
C MET A 808 -27.02 59.54 -20.37
N VAL A 809 -26.22 59.63 -21.46
CA VAL A 809 -25.97 60.73 -22.45
C VAL A 809 -25.37 61.99 -21.78
N GLU A 810 -24.38 62.74 -22.30
CA GLU A 810 -23.64 62.81 -23.60
C GLU A 810 -22.56 61.70 -23.79
N GLY A 811 -21.52 61.72 -24.66
CA GLY A 811 -20.89 62.66 -25.63
C GLY A 811 -19.34 62.52 -25.56
N ASP A 812 -18.45 62.82 -26.53
CA ASP A 812 -18.50 63.29 -27.94
C ASP A 812 -17.26 62.66 -28.69
N THR A 813 -16.71 63.04 -29.86
CA THR A 813 -16.76 64.20 -30.80
C THR A 813 -16.22 63.77 -32.20
N GLU A 814 -16.48 64.56 -33.26
CA GLU A 814 -15.77 64.74 -34.57
C GLU A 814 -15.01 63.54 -35.24
N ASP A 815 -15.24 63.16 -36.50
CA ASP A 815 -15.99 63.72 -37.66
C ASP A 815 -16.41 62.50 -38.58
N SER A 816 -17.06 62.55 -39.76
CA SER A 816 -17.32 63.60 -40.76
C SER A 816 -18.58 63.37 -41.63
N VAL A 817 -18.74 64.12 -42.73
CA VAL A 817 -20.02 64.35 -43.44
C VAL A 817 -19.96 63.99 -44.94
N ILE A 818 -21.04 63.39 -45.49
CA ILE A 818 -21.78 63.76 -46.74
C ILE A 818 -22.74 62.62 -47.20
N ALA A 819 -23.92 63.00 -47.71
CA ALA A 819 -24.99 62.16 -48.30
C ALA A 819 -25.28 62.63 -49.76
N PRO A 820 -26.21 62.08 -50.61
CA PRO A 820 -27.31 61.11 -50.41
C PRO A 820 -27.20 59.88 -51.38
N THR A 821 -28.18 59.01 -51.74
CA THR A 821 -29.62 59.17 -52.12
C THR A 821 -30.37 57.81 -52.20
N LEU A 822 -31.71 57.83 -52.31
CA LEU A 822 -32.64 56.67 -52.34
C LEU A 822 -32.90 56.05 -53.73
N PRO A 823 -33.34 54.78 -53.77
CA PRO A 823 -34.31 54.24 -54.75
C PRO A 823 -35.66 53.78 -54.10
N PRO A 824 -36.75 53.55 -54.89
CA PRO A 824 -38.13 53.42 -54.39
C PRO A 824 -38.69 51.96 -54.27
N PRO A 825 -39.88 51.77 -53.63
CA PRO A 825 -40.48 50.44 -53.37
C PRO A 825 -41.64 50.03 -54.31
N THR A 826 -41.91 48.72 -54.45
CA THR A 826 -43.19 48.11 -54.92
C THR A 826 -43.08 46.56 -54.88
N PRO A 827 -44.19 45.79 -54.99
CA PRO A 827 -45.52 45.94 -54.38
C PRO A 827 -45.90 44.73 -53.48
N ALA A 828 -47.02 44.82 -52.75
CA ALA A 828 -47.58 43.66 -52.03
C ALA A 828 -48.36 42.71 -52.97
N LEU A 829 -48.34 41.41 -52.66
CA LEU A 829 -49.11 40.35 -53.33
C LEU A 829 -49.83 39.45 -52.30
N PRO A 830 -50.87 38.69 -52.68
CA PRO A 830 -52.07 38.54 -51.84
C PRO A 830 -52.02 37.41 -50.81
N LEU A 831 -52.99 37.46 -49.90
CA LEU A 831 -53.41 36.35 -49.02
C LEU A 831 -53.52 35.04 -49.80
N ARG A 832 -52.58 34.12 -49.56
CA ARG A 832 -52.63 32.77 -50.10
C ARG A 832 -53.36 31.87 -49.11
N SER A 833 -54.36 31.14 -49.58
CA SER A 833 -55.11 30.17 -48.77
C SER A 833 -54.19 29.13 -48.14
N VAL A 834 -54.47 28.74 -46.89
CA VAL A 834 -53.82 27.59 -46.25
C VAL A 834 -54.32 26.31 -46.92
N SER A 835 -53.62 25.88 -47.96
CA SER A 835 -53.72 24.50 -48.43
C SER A 835 -53.08 23.57 -47.39
N PRO A 836 -53.71 22.47 -46.99
CA PRO A 836 -53.02 21.45 -46.20
C PRO A 836 -51.89 20.87 -47.07
N SER A 837 -50.65 21.17 -46.71
CA SER A 837 -49.49 20.49 -47.30
C SER A 837 -49.48 19.05 -46.79
N VAL A 838 -50.09 18.15 -47.55
CA VAL A 838 -50.02 16.72 -47.26
C VAL A 838 -48.57 16.29 -47.55
N SER A 839 -47.73 16.34 -46.52
CA SER A 839 -46.36 15.83 -46.60
C SER A 839 -46.43 14.34 -46.87
N THR A 840 -45.79 13.88 -47.93
CA THR A 840 -45.55 12.44 -48.14
C THR A 840 -44.93 11.85 -46.87
N PRO A 841 -45.32 10.65 -46.43
CA PRO A 841 -44.71 10.02 -45.26
C PRO A 841 -43.19 9.94 -45.45
N SER A 842 -42.45 10.11 -44.36
CA SER A 842 -41.00 9.93 -44.33
C SER A 842 -40.65 8.52 -43.89
N PHE A 843 -39.60 7.93 -44.47
CA PHE A 843 -39.12 6.63 -44.03
C PHE A 843 -38.63 6.72 -42.56
N PRO A 844 -38.97 5.75 -41.68
CA PRO A 844 -38.54 5.78 -40.28
C PRO A 844 -37.01 5.83 -40.16
N SER A 845 -36.49 6.72 -39.31
CA SER A 845 -35.06 6.74 -39.01
C SER A 845 -34.69 5.51 -38.19
N LEU A 846 -33.86 4.63 -38.77
CA LEU A 846 -33.39 3.40 -38.15
C LEU A 846 -31.87 3.43 -37.97
N TYR A 847 -31.42 2.98 -36.81
CA TYR A 847 -29.99 2.87 -36.50
C TYR A 847 -29.39 1.66 -37.21
N SER A 848 -28.57 1.90 -38.24
CA SER A 848 -27.75 0.86 -38.87
C SER A 848 -26.54 0.56 -37.99
N PRO A 849 -26.35 -0.67 -37.49
CA PRO A 849 -25.14 -1.05 -36.75
C PRO A 849 -23.91 -0.93 -37.65
N SER A 850 -22.84 -0.32 -37.16
CA SER A 850 -21.55 -0.31 -37.86
C SER A 850 -20.83 -1.65 -37.68
N PRO A 851 -20.10 -2.16 -38.70
CA PRO A 851 -19.29 -3.35 -38.56
C PRO A 851 -18.21 -3.13 -37.49
N PRO A 852 -18.06 -4.05 -36.52
CA PRO A 852 -16.96 -4.00 -35.57
C PRO A 852 -15.63 -4.30 -36.27
N LEU A 853 -14.54 -3.80 -35.69
CA LEU A 853 -13.19 -4.28 -36.01
C LEU A 853 -13.11 -5.81 -35.81
N THR A 854 -12.36 -6.50 -36.66
CA THR A 854 -11.95 -7.88 -36.42
C THR A 854 -11.03 -7.98 -35.20
N HIS A 855 -10.69 -9.20 -34.78
CA HIS A 855 -9.74 -9.45 -33.69
C HIS A 855 -8.37 -8.80 -33.99
N GLU A 856 -7.79 -9.08 -35.16
CA GLU A 856 -6.50 -8.53 -35.58
C GLU A 856 -6.52 -7.00 -35.72
N GLU A 857 -7.56 -6.42 -36.33
CA GLU A 857 -7.69 -4.95 -36.44
C GLU A 857 -7.84 -4.28 -35.07
N TYR A 858 -8.62 -4.88 -34.16
CA TYR A 858 -8.80 -4.35 -32.81
C TYR A 858 -7.52 -4.44 -31.99
N VAL A 859 -6.82 -5.57 -32.00
CA VAL A 859 -5.55 -5.74 -31.27
C VAL A 859 -4.49 -4.79 -31.81
N ASN A 860 -4.34 -4.66 -33.13
CA ASN A 860 -3.43 -3.68 -33.73
C ASN A 860 -3.82 -2.23 -33.41
N TYR A 861 -5.12 -1.92 -33.35
CA TYR A 861 -5.61 -0.61 -32.90
C TYR A 861 -5.26 -0.34 -31.43
N ARG A 862 -5.51 -1.29 -30.51
CA ARG A 862 -5.14 -1.16 -29.08
C ARG A 862 -3.63 -0.98 -28.89
N ILE A 863 -2.81 -1.84 -29.49
CA ILE A 863 -1.34 -1.75 -29.40
C ILE A 863 -0.85 -0.36 -29.83
N LYS A 864 -1.42 0.20 -30.91
CA LYS A 864 -1.08 1.54 -31.42
C LYS A 864 -1.59 2.67 -30.52
N GLU A 865 -2.86 2.65 -30.13
CA GLU A 865 -3.51 3.73 -29.37
C GLU A 865 -2.98 3.80 -27.92
N ASP A 866 -2.92 2.66 -27.25
CA ASP A 866 -2.36 2.55 -25.91
C ASP A 866 -0.82 2.64 -25.91
N ARG A 867 -0.17 2.61 -27.08
CA ARG A 867 1.30 2.58 -27.25
C ARG A 867 1.95 1.44 -26.44
N LEU A 868 1.39 0.24 -26.55
CA LEU A 868 1.82 -0.92 -25.76
C LEU A 868 3.23 -1.41 -26.19
N PRO A 869 4.19 -1.53 -25.25
CA PRO A 869 5.42 -2.27 -25.49
C PRO A 869 5.13 -3.76 -25.78
N PRO A 870 5.93 -4.44 -26.62
CA PRO A 870 5.67 -5.83 -26.96
C PRO A 870 5.69 -6.77 -25.73
N GLY A 871 4.56 -7.43 -25.46
CA GLY A 871 4.37 -8.32 -24.29
C GLY A 871 3.63 -7.67 -23.11
N VAL A 872 3.45 -6.35 -23.14
CA VAL A 872 2.58 -5.59 -22.23
C VAL A 872 1.19 -5.50 -22.83
N VAL A 873 0.15 -5.84 -22.06
CA VAL A 873 -1.25 -5.83 -22.54
C VAL A 873 -2.04 -4.62 -22.06
N THR A 874 -1.56 -3.91 -21.05
CA THR A 874 -2.17 -2.67 -20.53
C THR A 874 -1.12 -1.88 -19.74
N VAL A 875 -1.07 -0.56 -19.91
CA VAL A 875 -0.39 0.35 -18.97
C VAL A 875 -1.47 1.03 -18.13
N ARG A 876 -1.57 0.68 -16.85
CA ARG A 876 -2.67 1.07 -15.95
C ARG A 876 -2.49 2.50 -15.42
N ALA A 877 -1.28 2.84 -15.02
CA ALA A 877 -0.92 4.16 -14.52
C ALA A 877 0.35 4.61 -15.26
N ARG A 878 0.20 5.55 -16.21
CA ARG A 878 1.25 5.98 -17.16
C ARG A 878 2.19 7.03 -16.59
N ASN A 879 1.80 7.65 -15.48
CA ASN A 879 2.59 8.65 -14.79
C ASN A 879 3.84 8.03 -14.16
N TYR A 880 4.73 8.90 -13.68
CA TYR A 880 5.86 8.56 -12.82
C TYR A 880 6.08 9.72 -11.85
N ILE A 881 6.11 9.44 -10.55
CA ILE A 881 6.11 10.47 -9.50
C ILE A 881 7.47 10.66 -8.80
N LEU A 882 8.58 10.48 -9.53
CA LEU A 882 9.97 10.59 -9.00
C LEU A 882 10.40 9.43 -8.08
N ARG A 883 9.71 8.29 -8.14
CA ARG A 883 9.86 7.12 -7.25
C ARG A 883 11.25 6.45 -7.24
N PRO A 884 11.66 5.83 -6.10
CA PRO A 884 13.00 5.26 -5.90
C PRO A 884 13.13 3.74 -6.09
N GLU A 885 12.07 2.94 -6.02
CA GLU A 885 12.19 1.51 -5.64
C GLU A 885 12.96 0.67 -6.69
N ALA A 886 13.01 1.14 -7.94
CA ALA A 886 13.87 0.57 -8.98
C ALA A 886 15.36 0.92 -8.81
N ILE A 887 15.71 2.16 -8.42
CA ILE A 887 17.10 2.55 -8.17
C ILE A 887 17.61 2.03 -6.82
N GLU A 888 16.74 1.88 -5.81
CA GLU A 888 17.04 1.13 -4.58
C GLU A 888 17.55 -0.28 -4.92
N SER A 889 16.77 -1.05 -5.68
CA SER A 889 17.17 -2.42 -6.04
C SER A 889 18.41 -2.50 -6.91
N VAL A 890 18.65 -1.52 -7.79
CA VAL A 890 19.90 -1.40 -8.56
C VAL A 890 21.09 -1.10 -7.63
N TRP A 891 20.92 -0.24 -6.62
CA TRP A 891 21.92 0.03 -5.59
C TRP A 891 22.23 -1.21 -4.74
N TYR A 892 21.21 -1.90 -4.22
CA TYR A 892 21.38 -3.15 -3.48
C TYR A 892 22.07 -4.21 -4.34
N MET A 893 21.66 -4.42 -5.59
CA MET A 893 22.33 -5.38 -6.48
C MET A 893 23.80 -5.02 -6.71
N TYR A 894 24.14 -3.75 -6.91
CA TYR A 894 25.54 -3.31 -6.98
C TYR A 894 26.30 -3.68 -5.70
N ARG A 895 25.80 -3.25 -4.54
CA ARG A 895 26.41 -3.47 -3.22
C ARG A 895 26.55 -4.95 -2.83
N ILE A 896 25.65 -5.82 -3.30
CA ILE A 896 25.55 -7.24 -2.96
C ILE A 896 26.38 -8.13 -3.91
N THR A 897 26.51 -7.74 -5.19
CA THR A 897 27.12 -8.57 -6.25
C THR A 897 28.47 -8.07 -6.76
N GLY A 898 28.76 -6.77 -6.62
CA GLY A 898 29.95 -6.13 -7.18
C GLY A 898 29.88 -5.79 -8.67
N ASP A 899 28.80 -6.17 -9.37
CA ASP A 899 28.73 -6.11 -10.83
C ASP A 899 28.55 -4.65 -11.36
N PRO A 900 29.49 -4.12 -12.18
CA PRO A 900 29.42 -2.76 -12.72
C PRO A 900 28.27 -2.54 -13.72
N TYR A 901 27.57 -3.60 -14.16
CA TYR A 901 26.31 -3.46 -14.90
C TYR A 901 25.31 -2.58 -14.16
N TRP A 902 25.17 -2.74 -12.84
CA TRP A 902 24.19 -1.99 -12.05
C TRP A 902 24.50 -0.49 -12.00
N ARG A 903 25.78 -0.10 -11.88
CA ARG A 903 26.22 1.30 -12.06
C ARG A 903 25.85 1.83 -13.46
N SER A 904 26.02 1.01 -14.49
CA SER A 904 25.72 1.37 -15.88
C SER A 904 24.22 1.47 -16.17
N ALA A 905 23.39 0.69 -15.48
CA ALA A 905 21.93 0.76 -15.55
C ALA A 905 21.39 1.99 -14.81
N GLY A 906 21.82 2.19 -13.55
CA GLY A 906 21.43 3.34 -12.75
C GLY A 906 21.82 4.68 -13.38
N TRP A 907 22.98 4.79 -14.03
CA TRP A 907 23.33 6.03 -14.74
C TRP A 907 22.31 6.38 -15.85
N LYS A 908 21.89 5.40 -16.65
CA LYS A 908 20.87 5.61 -17.70
C LYS A 908 19.50 5.99 -17.13
N MET A 909 19.13 5.41 -15.98
CA MET A 909 17.90 5.77 -15.27
C MET A 909 17.96 7.23 -14.80
N PHE A 910 19.10 7.68 -14.25
CA PHE A 910 19.32 9.07 -13.87
C PHE A 910 19.25 10.02 -15.08
N GLU A 911 19.95 9.70 -16.18
CA GLU A 911 19.90 10.47 -17.43
C GLU A 911 18.47 10.60 -17.98
N ALA A 912 17.69 9.51 -17.97
CA ALA A 912 16.31 9.50 -18.42
C ALA A 912 15.37 10.32 -17.52
N ILE A 913 15.46 10.13 -16.20
CA ILE A 913 14.66 10.88 -15.22
C ILE A 913 14.97 12.38 -15.33
N GLU A 914 16.24 12.78 -15.24
CA GLU A 914 16.63 14.19 -15.28
C GLU A 914 16.16 14.87 -16.58
N LYS A 915 16.38 14.23 -17.72
CA LYS A 915 15.98 14.74 -19.05
C LYS A 915 14.47 15.05 -19.16
N HIS A 916 13.61 14.25 -18.51
CA HIS A 916 12.15 14.33 -18.68
C HIS A 916 11.41 14.92 -17.48
N THR A 917 12.05 15.07 -16.33
CA THR A 917 11.42 15.60 -15.10
C THR A 917 11.97 16.95 -14.64
N ALA A 918 13.11 17.41 -15.16
CA ALA A 918 13.76 18.64 -14.69
C ALA A 918 12.87 19.88 -14.80
N ALA A 919 12.78 20.63 -13.69
CA ALA A 919 12.14 21.93 -13.58
C ALA A 919 13.18 22.99 -13.19
N ILE A 920 12.83 24.28 -13.31
CA ILE A 920 13.74 25.38 -12.97
C ILE A 920 14.21 25.29 -11.50
N ASN A 921 13.33 24.87 -10.61
CA ASN A 921 13.55 24.83 -9.16
C ASN A 921 13.42 23.40 -8.58
N GLY A 922 13.77 22.37 -9.36
CA GLY A 922 13.81 20.97 -8.90
C GLY A 922 13.56 19.98 -10.02
N ASN A 923 12.79 18.93 -9.73
CA ASN A 923 12.26 17.98 -10.69
C ASN A 923 10.77 17.76 -10.37
N SER A 924 9.95 17.42 -11.37
CA SER A 924 8.52 17.21 -11.21
C SER A 924 8.11 15.81 -11.66
N ALA A 925 7.13 15.23 -10.96
CA ALA A 925 6.31 14.13 -11.47
C ALA A 925 5.78 14.44 -12.90
N ILE A 926 5.54 13.38 -13.68
CA ILE A 926 5.14 13.45 -15.09
C ILE A 926 3.88 12.64 -15.39
N ASP A 927 3.13 13.04 -16.42
CA ASP A 927 1.82 12.47 -16.79
C ASP A 927 1.87 11.11 -17.53
N ASP A 928 2.80 10.93 -18.47
CA ASP A 928 2.82 9.78 -19.38
C ASP A 928 4.23 9.42 -19.88
N VAL A 929 4.87 8.43 -19.25
CA VAL A 929 6.19 7.89 -19.69
C VAL A 929 6.16 7.24 -21.08
N MET A 930 4.96 6.95 -21.61
CA MET A 930 4.78 6.45 -22.98
C MET A 930 4.76 7.60 -24.01
N SER A 931 4.81 8.86 -23.57
CA SER A 931 5.03 10.02 -24.43
C SER A 931 6.53 10.30 -24.56
N PRO A 932 7.07 10.57 -25.77
CA PRO A 932 8.46 11.04 -25.90
C PRO A 932 8.66 12.48 -25.35
N ASN A 933 7.57 13.21 -25.08
CA ASN A 933 7.56 14.50 -24.42
C ASN A 933 6.37 14.51 -23.42
N PRO A 934 6.57 14.10 -22.16
CA PRO A 934 5.55 14.17 -21.13
C PRO A 934 5.31 15.62 -20.64
N SER A 935 4.19 15.85 -19.96
CA SER A 935 3.89 17.07 -19.21
C SER A 935 4.42 16.94 -17.78
N LEU A 936 4.95 18.04 -17.22
CA LEU A 936 5.25 18.13 -15.78
C LEU A 936 3.96 18.40 -14.99
N ASN A 937 3.69 17.60 -13.96
CA ASN A 937 2.49 17.72 -13.09
C ASN A 937 2.60 18.86 -12.06
N ASP A 938 3.77 19.49 -11.92
CA ASP A 938 4.08 20.52 -10.91
C ASP A 938 4.12 19.97 -9.47
N GLU A 939 4.69 18.78 -9.26
CA GLU A 939 4.74 18.10 -7.96
C GLU A 939 6.12 17.45 -7.74
N MET A 940 6.77 17.75 -6.61
CA MET A 940 8.05 17.15 -6.20
C MET A 940 7.88 16.51 -4.83
N GLU A 941 7.63 15.21 -4.82
CA GLU A 941 7.43 14.39 -3.62
C GLU A 941 8.71 14.37 -2.74
N SER A 942 8.59 14.31 -1.40
CA SER A 942 9.76 14.43 -0.50
C SER A 942 10.82 13.32 -0.72
N PHE A 943 10.40 12.10 -1.09
CA PHE A 943 11.29 10.98 -1.45
C PHE A 943 12.19 11.25 -2.66
N TRP A 944 11.96 12.30 -3.46
CA TRP A 944 12.93 12.71 -4.48
C TRP A 944 14.29 13.08 -3.84
N LEU A 945 14.28 13.74 -2.69
CA LEU A 945 15.48 14.09 -1.91
C LEU A 945 15.85 13.01 -0.90
N ALA A 946 14.86 12.35 -0.29
CA ALA A 946 15.09 11.32 0.71
C ALA A 946 15.66 10.04 0.09
N GLU A 947 15.16 9.61 -1.06
CA GLU A 947 15.39 8.27 -1.58
C GLU A 947 16.02 8.28 -2.96
N THR A 948 15.34 8.85 -3.96
CA THR A 948 15.71 8.64 -5.36
C THR A 948 17.11 9.20 -5.65
N LEU A 949 17.37 10.46 -5.26
CA LEU A 949 18.71 11.04 -5.36
C LEU A 949 19.71 10.46 -4.34
N LYS A 950 19.25 9.95 -3.18
CA LYS A 950 20.11 9.25 -2.20
C LYS A 950 20.64 7.93 -2.77
N TYR A 951 19.80 7.09 -3.37
CA TYR A 951 20.21 5.84 -4.00
C TYR A 951 21.05 6.06 -5.26
N PHE A 952 20.72 7.04 -6.11
CA PHE A 952 21.62 7.44 -7.20
C PHE A 952 22.99 7.85 -6.67
N TYR A 953 23.05 8.67 -5.61
CA TYR A 953 24.32 9.08 -5.01
C TYR A 953 25.08 7.90 -4.39
N LEU A 954 24.43 7.07 -3.58
CA LEU A 954 25.05 5.91 -2.91
C LEU A 954 25.50 4.80 -3.89
N LEU A 955 24.96 4.78 -5.11
CA LEU A 955 25.43 3.93 -6.21
C LEU A 955 26.81 4.38 -6.73
N PHE A 956 27.11 5.68 -6.75
CA PHE A 956 28.42 6.21 -7.19
C PHE A 956 29.31 6.71 -6.04
N ALA A 957 28.81 6.76 -4.80
CA ALA A 957 29.63 6.97 -3.61
C ALA A 957 30.65 5.84 -3.41
N ASP A 958 31.69 6.13 -2.62
CA ASP A 958 32.63 5.13 -2.13
C ASP A 958 31.87 4.02 -1.38
N GLU A 959 32.28 2.77 -1.56
CA GLU A 959 31.54 1.60 -1.09
C GLU A 959 31.57 1.43 0.45
N GLY A 960 32.38 2.21 1.17
CA GLY A 960 32.29 2.37 2.62
C GLY A 960 31.15 3.30 3.07
N VAL A 961 30.72 4.26 2.24
CA VAL A 961 29.61 5.18 2.56
C VAL A 961 28.31 4.40 2.62
N VAL A 962 27.67 4.39 3.79
CA VAL A 962 26.48 3.59 4.12
C VAL A 962 26.65 2.12 3.69
N SER A 963 27.70 1.47 4.23
CA SER A 963 27.96 0.05 4.02
C SER A 963 26.82 -0.83 4.58
N LEU A 964 26.35 -1.80 3.78
CA LEU A 964 25.28 -2.73 4.19
C LEU A 964 25.68 -3.63 5.38
N ASP A 965 26.97 -3.75 5.67
CA ASP A 965 27.46 -4.49 6.84
C ASP A 965 27.29 -3.70 8.16
N GLU A 966 27.14 -2.37 8.10
CA GLU A 966 27.08 -1.46 9.27
C GLU A 966 25.74 -0.73 9.43
N TRP A 967 25.02 -0.53 8.32
CA TRP A 967 23.79 0.25 8.27
C TRP A 967 22.62 -0.58 7.74
N VAL A 968 21.41 -0.22 8.12
CA VAL A 968 20.17 -0.74 7.55
C VAL A 968 19.22 0.43 7.35
N LEU A 969 18.76 0.62 6.11
CA LEU A 969 17.88 1.73 5.73
C LEU A 969 16.43 1.34 6.04
N ASN A 970 15.60 2.27 6.48
CA ASN A 970 14.15 2.10 6.58
C ASN A 970 13.48 2.10 5.18
N THR A 971 12.15 2.17 5.08
CA THR A 971 11.42 2.18 3.77
C THR A 971 11.42 3.54 3.08
N GLU A 972 11.94 4.59 3.74
CA GLU A 972 12.12 5.96 3.20
C GLU A 972 13.65 6.27 3.06
N ALA A 973 14.42 5.22 2.75
CA ALA A 973 15.89 5.21 2.62
C ALA A 973 16.72 5.79 3.80
N HIS A 974 16.18 5.89 5.02
CA HIS A 974 16.88 6.46 6.17
C HIS A 974 17.78 5.42 6.89
N PRO A 975 19.13 5.53 6.87
CA PRO A 975 20.03 4.53 7.42
C PRO A 975 20.16 4.60 8.94
N PHE A 976 19.69 3.57 9.64
CA PHE A 976 19.95 3.35 11.06
C PHE A 976 21.22 2.50 11.25
N ARG A 977 22.01 2.84 12.27
CA ARG A 977 23.26 2.12 12.56
C ARG A 977 22.98 0.81 13.28
N ARG A 978 23.32 -0.32 12.63
CA ARG A 978 23.14 -1.68 13.16
C ARG A 978 23.89 -1.89 14.48
N PRO A 979 23.46 -2.83 15.35
CA PRO A 979 24.25 -3.29 16.48
C PRO A 979 25.60 -3.88 16.02
N ALA A 980 26.64 -3.66 16.82
CA ALA A 980 27.97 -4.25 16.67
C ALA A 980 28.10 -5.62 17.37
#